data_AF-A0A957P0V0-F1
#
_entry.id   AF-A0A957P0V0-F1
#
_cell.length_a   1.000
_cell.length_b   1.000
_cell.length_c   1.000
_cell.angle_alpha   90.00
_cell.angle_beta   90.00
_cell.angle_gamma   90.00
#
_symmetry.space_group_name_H-M   'P 1'
#
loop_
_entity.id
_entity.type
_entity.pdbx_description
1 polymer ?
#
loop_
_entity_poly.entity_id
_entity_poly.type
_entity_poly.pdbx_seq_one_letter_code
_entity_poly.pdbx_strand_id
1 'polypeptide(L)'
;ATVRGLLAPFPDQLAIAAINGDTHIVVAGACAAINQLEETLTAAGITHRALRAFQAFHSPLMEPILTELAAEAALIDFQPLQIELVSTLTGRLLPVGYRFRAQHWRDHARQPVRFTQAVDLLIAQGQRHFLEIGPTPVLCGLGKRYVVDSPVDWLPSLNPHQADWKTFLDSLASLYLLGLPIEWQALYQPVAPPRLALPTYPFQRKRYWLPEGNYTMHTAGTDPSHAISPAPMLAATKHEASASPLQSILRELRTMVAALLKIPVDEVGLSTPFLELGADSLLLIEATRAIEARYAVKIEIRSLFDELSTLAALAEHIAAHLPVGWAASAPLPAQVESLAVAYNQANTRGASSPSTVDLISATQSFDPPRPMTSSALPPESAQRLLEIVSKQLDLLARYDLGVAFPEQPARTLADAGQGAAQPAQESAIEPAVAVGVGQRGPKIVPLTDAQQQLWFLSQLSEEASIAYNESVSLYLSGALDLSALQHAIQALVDRHEALRIVIDPMGQEQQILPALDIQLPLVDLSNQNGQQPIAVERWLEAESRRLMDLAKGPLFRVNLLKLAPEQFLLVMTAHHIIIDGLSMSVLLHELGELYSASVAQRAVNLPAAPLFSQYVNWLSAHLQSDAMVTQESYWLEQLKGALPVLELPLDRQRPPLQSYAGAVTT
;
A
#
# COMPACT_ATOMS: atom_id res chain seq x y z
N ALA A 1 40.87 -16.37 -30.03
CA ALA A 1 40.67 -16.16 -31.47
C ALA A 1 39.34 -15.43 -31.68
N THR A 2 39.27 -14.42 -32.54
CA THR A 2 37.99 -13.77 -32.89
C THR A 2 37.14 -14.75 -33.72
N VAL A 3 35.82 -14.78 -33.52
CA VAL A 3 34.90 -15.66 -34.28
C VAL A 3 35.12 -15.53 -35.79
N ARG A 4 35.39 -14.32 -36.30
CA ARG A 4 35.74 -14.09 -37.71
C ARG A 4 36.97 -14.89 -38.18
N GLY A 5 37.98 -15.05 -37.32
CA GLY A 5 39.16 -15.86 -37.62
C GLY A 5 38.84 -17.36 -37.70
N LEU A 6 37.88 -17.84 -36.90
CA LEU A 6 37.42 -19.24 -36.93
C LEU A 6 36.53 -19.54 -38.15
N LEU A 7 35.91 -18.52 -38.75
CA LEU A 7 35.11 -18.65 -39.97
C LEU A 7 35.93 -18.50 -41.26
N ALA A 8 37.16 -17.99 -41.20
CA ALA A 8 38.01 -17.77 -42.35
C ALA A 8 38.22 -19.03 -43.25
N PRO A 9 38.27 -20.27 -42.72
CA PRO A 9 38.32 -21.47 -43.55
C PRO A 9 37.03 -21.79 -44.33
N PHE A 10 35.92 -21.10 -44.06
CA PHE A 10 34.59 -21.40 -44.60
C PHE A 10 33.91 -20.18 -45.30
N PRO A 11 34.61 -19.45 -46.19
CA PRO A 11 34.19 -18.12 -46.65
C PRO A 11 32.83 -18.07 -47.35
N ASP A 12 32.47 -19.13 -48.07
CA ASP A 12 31.20 -19.23 -48.83
C ASP A 12 30.20 -20.22 -48.21
N GLN A 13 30.55 -20.80 -47.06
CA GLN A 13 29.73 -21.83 -46.42
C GLN A 13 29.15 -21.38 -45.09
N LEU A 14 29.85 -20.52 -44.35
CA LEU A 14 29.43 -20.01 -43.04
C LEU A 14 29.45 -18.48 -43.03
N ALA A 15 28.52 -17.89 -42.28
CA ALA A 15 28.57 -16.48 -41.93
C ALA A 15 28.11 -16.26 -40.50
N ILE A 16 28.52 -15.13 -39.92
CA ILE A 16 27.90 -14.63 -38.70
C ILE A 16 26.48 -14.23 -39.06
N ALA A 17 25.51 -14.82 -38.37
CA ALA A 17 24.09 -14.57 -38.54
C ALA A 17 23.59 -13.50 -37.56
N ALA A 18 24.08 -13.49 -36.33
CA ALA A 18 23.71 -12.49 -35.33
C ALA A 18 24.85 -12.21 -34.34
N ILE A 19 24.95 -10.96 -33.92
CA ILE A 19 25.85 -10.49 -32.87
C ILE A 19 24.97 -10.02 -31.70
N ASN A 20 24.79 -10.88 -30.70
CA ASN A 20 23.88 -10.66 -29.57
C ASN A 20 24.60 -10.26 -28.28
N GLY A 21 25.94 -10.30 -28.27
CA GLY A 21 26.81 -9.95 -27.16
C GLY A 21 28.27 -10.18 -27.53
N ASP A 22 29.20 -9.66 -26.74
CA ASP A 22 30.64 -9.90 -26.93
C ASP A 22 31.02 -11.38 -26.84
N THR A 23 30.24 -12.14 -26.08
CA THR A 23 30.40 -13.59 -25.86
C THR A 23 29.28 -14.43 -26.47
N HIS A 24 28.32 -13.80 -27.17
CA HIS A 24 27.10 -14.45 -27.67
C HIS A 24 26.91 -14.14 -29.17
N ILE A 25 27.43 -15.03 -30.03
CA ILE A 25 27.42 -14.88 -31.48
C ILE A 25 26.74 -16.10 -32.11
N VAL A 26 25.88 -15.87 -33.11
CA VAL A 26 25.23 -16.92 -33.90
C VAL A 26 25.93 -17.03 -35.25
N VAL A 27 26.26 -18.27 -35.63
CA VAL A 27 26.82 -18.61 -36.95
C VAL A 27 25.80 -19.47 -37.69
N ALA A 28 25.58 -19.19 -38.98
CA ALA A 28 24.68 -19.97 -39.83
C ALA A 28 25.36 -20.32 -41.16
N GLY A 29 24.98 -21.46 -41.74
CA GLY A 29 25.57 -21.93 -42.99
C GLY A 29 25.34 -23.42 -43.24
N ALA A 30 26.15 -24.01 -44.11
CA ALA A 30 26.03 -25.42 -44.51
C ALA A 30 26.26 -26.38 -43.32
N CYS A 31 25.41 -27.41 -43.18
CA CYS A 31 25.47 -28.35 -42.06
C CYS A 31 26.85 -29.01 -41.91
N ALA A 32 27.48 -29.41 -43.03
CA ALA A 32 28.81 -30.01 -43.00
C ALA A 32 29.87 -29.05 -42.44
N ALA A 33 29.80 -27.76 -42.79
CA ALA A 33 30.72 -26.74 -42.28
C ALA A 33 30.43 -26.38 -40.82
N ILE A 34 29.15 -26.36 -40.41
CA ILE A 34 28.77 -26.16 -39.00
C ILE A 34 29.34 -27.30 -38.14
N ASN A 35 29.23 -28.56 -38.56
CA ASN A 35 29.77 -29.70 -37.81
C ASN A 35 31.30 -29.59 -37.64
N GLN A 36 32.03 -29.19 -38.69
CA GLN A 36 33.48 -28.97 -38.60
C GLN A 36 33.83 -27.78 -37.70
N LEU A 37 33.00 -26.73 -37.70
CA LEU A 37 33.17 -25.61 -36.79
C LEU A 37 32.91 -26.04 -35.33
N GLU A 38 31.92 -26.88 -35.05
CA GLU A 38 31.66 -27.41 -33.70
C GLU A 38 32.85 -28.21 -33.16
N GLU A 39 33.48 -29.05 -33.98
CA GLU A 39 34.71 -29.77 -33.62
C GLU A 39 35.85 -28.79 -33.29
N THR A 40 36.02 -27.75 -34.11
CA THR A 40 37.04 -26.70 -33.92
C THR A 40 36.79 -25.90 -32.64
N LEU A 41 35.54 -25.53 -32.36
CA LEU A 41 35.13 -24.81 -31.15
C LEU A 41 35.33 -25.66 -29.90
N THR A 42 34.98 -26.95 -29.97
CA THR A 42 35.21 -27.92 -28.89
C THR A 42 36.70 -28.06 -28.59
N ALA A 43 37.53 -28.24 -29.61
CA ALA A 43 38.98 -28.33 -29.46
C ALA A 43 39.60 -27.05 -28.88
N ALA A 44 39.02 -25.89 -29.17
CA ALA A 44 39.42 -24.60 -28.63
C ALA A 44 38.84 -24.30 -27.23
N GLY A 45 38.03 -25.19 -26.64
CA GLY A 45 37.40 -24.99 -25.33
C GLY A 45 36.29 -23.93 -25.33
N ILE A 46 35.72 -23.60 -26.49
CA ILE A 46 34.67 -22.59 -26.64
C ILE A 46 33.30 -23.25 -26.49
N THR A 47 32.48 -22.72 -25.57
CA THR A 47 31.12 -23.21 -25.36
C THR A 47 30.26 -22.89 -26.58
N HIS A 48 29.53 -23.88 -27.07
CA HIS A 48 28.66 -23.75 -28.24
C HIS A 48 27.40 -24.61 -28.07
N ARG A 49 26.37 -24.29 -28.85
CA ARG A 49 25.10 -25.03 -28.86
C ARG A 49 24.47 -24.97 -30.25
N ALA A 50 24.16 -26.13 -30.82
CA ALA A 50 23.42 -26.22 -32.06
C ALA A 50 22.00 -25.63 -31.89
N LEU A 51 21.60 -24.77 -32.82
CA LEU A 51 20.22 -24.27 -32.91
C LEU A 51 19.47 -25.04 -33.99
N ARG A 52 18.28 -25.56 -33.67
CA ARG A 52 17.38 -26.13 -34.68
C ARG A 52 16.66 -24.98 -35.39
N ALA A 53 17.08 -24.68 -36.61
CA ALA A 53 16.37 -23.78 -37.52
C ALA A 53 16.08 -24.52 -38.83
N PHE A 54 14.88 -24.32 -39.38
CA PHE A 54 14.50 -24.92 -40.67
C PHE A 54 15.24 -24.28 -41.85
N GLN A 55 15.74 -23.05 -41.68
CA GLN A 55 16.45 -22.29 -42.71
C GLN A 55 17.63 -21.53 -42.08
N ALA A 56 18.77 -21.53 -42.76
CA ALA A 56 19.97 -20.79 -42.36
C ALA A 56 19.93 -19.34 -42.88
N PHE A 57 19.03 -18.52 -42.34
CA PHE A 57 19.00 -17.08 -42.64
C PHE A 57 20.32 -16.41 -42.24
N HIS A 58 20.61 -15.26 -42.87
CA HIS A 58 21.83 -14.49 -42.66
C HIS A 58 23.12 -15.25 -43.05
N SER A 59 23.00 -16.17 -44.02
CA SER A 59 24.10 -17.02 -44.49
C SER A 59 24.20 -17.07 -46.03
N PRO A 60 25.33 -17.56 -46.58
CA PRO A 60 25.47 -17.78 -48.02
C PRO A 60 24.39 -18.68 -48.63
N LEU A 61 23.74 -19.53 -47.84
CA LEU A 61 22.67 -20.42 -48.31
C LEU A 61 21.41 -19.67 -48.75
N MET A 62 21.30 -18.38 -48.45
CA MET A 62 20.21 -17.55 -48.92
C MET A 62 20.38 -17.09 -50.37
N GLU A 63 21.61 -17.10 -50.91
CA GLU A 63 21.93 -16.54 -52.24
C GLU A 63 20.99 -16.99 -53.37
N PRO A 64 20.58 -18.28 -53.47
CA PRO A 64 19.70 -18.73 -54.54
C PRO A 64 18.33 -18.04 -54.59
N ILE A 65 17.82 -17.57 -53.45
CA ILE A 65 16.47 -16.97 -53.38
C ILE A 65 16.50 -15.44 -53.33
N LEU A 66 17.67 -14.81 -53.15
CA LEU A 66 17.77 -13.37 -52.90
C LEU A 66 17.23 -12.50 -54.04
N THR A 67 17.42 -12.94 -55.29
CA THR A 67 16.93 -12.22 -56.48
C THR A 67 15.40 -12.26 -56.55
N GLU A 68 14.81 -13.44 -56.35
CA GLU A 68 13.36 -13.62 -56.34
C GLU A 68 12.72 -12.90 -55.15
N LEU A 69 13.32 -13.03 -53.95
CA LEU A 69 12.88 -12.30 -52.76
C LEU A 69 12.88 -10.79 -52.98
N ALA A 70 13.90 -10.24 -53.66
CA ALA A 70 13.95 -8.82 -53.99
C ALA A 70 12.87 -8.44 -55.02
N ALA A 71 12.59 -9.30 -56.00
CA ALA A 71 11.53 -9.05 -56.98
C ALA A 71 10.14 -9.03 -56.30
N GLU A 72 9.87 -10.01 -55.44
CA GLU A 72 8.62 -10.07 -54.67
C GLU A 72 8.49 -8.90 -53.69
N ALA A 73 9.55 -8.57 -52.96
CA ALA A 73 9.54 -7.42 -52.06
C ALA A 73 9.33 -6.09 -52.82
N ALA A 74 9.71 -5.99 -54.09
CA ALA A 74 9.49 -4.79 -54.90
C ALA A 74 8.01 -4.57 -55.27
N LEU A 75 7.16 -5.59 -55.14
CA LEU A 75 5.71 -5.48 -55.35
C LEU A 75 5.00 -4.80 -54.17
N ILE A 76 5.66 -4.70 -53.01
CA ILE A 76 5.09 -4.10 -51.80
C ILE A 76 5.31 -2.59 -51.81
N ASP A 77 4.23 -1.81 -51.67
CA ASP A 77 4.33 -0.37 -51.41
C ASP A 77 4.68 -0.11 -49.93
N PHE A 78 5.98 0.04 -49.66
CA PHE A 78 6.47 0.36 -48.33
C PHE A 78 6.07 1.78 -47.92
N GLN A 79 5.12 1.85 -47.00
CA GLN A 79 4.73 3.10 -46.36
C GLN A 79 5.91 3.71 -45.58
N PRO A 80 5.98 5.06 -45.50
CA PRO A 80 7.03 5.72 -44.75
C PRO A 80 6.92 5.38 -43.27
N LEU A 81 8.08 5.26 -42.60
CA LEU A 81 8.13 5.05 -41.15
C LEU A 81 7.36 6.15 -40.40
N GLN A 82 6.50 5.74 -39.47
CA GLN A 82 5.74 6.64 -38.59
C GLN A 82 6.45 6.88 -37.25
N ILE A 83 7.38 6.00 -36.89
CA ILE A 83 8.23 6.08 -35.71
C ILE A 83 9.68 5.93 -36.13
N GLU A 84 10.61 6.46 -35.33
CA GLU A 84 12.04 6.21 -35.55
C GLU A 84 12.34 4.71 -35.34
N LEU A 85 13.26 4.18 -36.14
CA LEU A 85 13.64 2.78 -36.08
C LEU A 85 15.16 2.62 -36.08
N VAL A 86 15.71 1.89 -35.12
CA VAL A 86 17.12 1.49 -35.19
C VAL A 86 17.22 0.19 -35.97
N SER A 87 17.84 0.25 -37.15
CA SER A 87 17.96 -0.92 -38.02
C SER A 87 19.05 -1.86 -37.50
N THR A 88 18.68 -3.09 -37.17
CA THR A 88 19.63 -4.15 -36.79
C THR A 88 20.50 -4.64 -37.95
N LEU A 89 20.16 -4.31 -39.20
CA LEU A 89 21.02 -4.59 -40.36
C LEU A 89 22.20 -3.60 -40.46
N THR A 90 21.91 -2.30 -40.29
CA THR A 90 22.90 -1.23 -40.51
C THR A 90 23.51 -0.70 -39.22
N GLY A 91 22.87 -0.93 -38.07
CA GLY A 91 23.23 -0.38 -36.77
C GLY A 91 23.01 1.14 -36.66
N ARG A 92 22.06 1.69 -37.44
CA ARG A 92 21.80 3.13 -37.54
C ARG A 92 20.33 3.46 -37.24
N LEU A 93 20.11 4.66 -36.71
CA LEU A 93 18.78 5.27 -36.59
C LEU A 93 18.24 5.64 -37.99
N LEU A 94 17.03 5.19 -38.27
CA LEU A 94 16.23 5.56 -39.42
C LEU A 94 15.14 6.53 -38.95
N PRO A 95 15.06 7.75 -39.49
CA PRO A 95 14.10 8.75 -39.04
C PRO A 95 12.69 8.44 -39.54
N VAL A 96 11.71 9.09 -38.90
CA VAL A 96 10.32 9.20 -39.41
C VAL A 96 10.35 9.69 -40.86
N GLY A 97 9.53 9.09 -41.72
CA GLY A 97 9.50 9.38 -43.16
C GLY A 97 10.42 8.50 -44.01
N TYR A 98 11.36 7.75 -43.41
CA TYR A 98 12.21 6.81 -44.15
C TYR A 98 11.35 5.73 -44.84
N ARG A 99 11.69 5.40 -46.10
CA ARG A 99 11.00 4.37 -46.89
C ARG A 99 11.95 3.21 -47.19
N PHE A 100 11.54 2.01 -46.81
CA PHE A 100 12.24 0.79 -47.17
C PHE A 100 12.15 0.53 -48.68
N ARG A 101 13.14 -0.20 -49.19
CA ARG A 101 13.19 -0.70 -50.57
C ARG A 101 13.39 -2.20 -50.54
N ALA A 102 13.02 -2.88 -51.61
CA ALA A 102 13.24 -4.32 -51.77
C ALA A 102 14.67 -4.77 -51.43
N GLN A 103 15.67 -3.96 -51.81
CA GLN A 103 17.07 -4.25 -51.51
C GLN A 103 17.35 -4.40 -50.01
N HIS A 104 16.64 -3.68 -49.14
CA HIS A 104 16.79 -3.80 -47.69
C HIS A 104 16.47 -5.23 -47.22
N TRP A 105 15.38 -5.82 -47.72
CA TRP A 105 14.93 -7.16 -47.33
C TRP A 105 15.84 -8.25 -47.87
N ARG A 106 16.34 -8.07 -49.09
CA ARG A 106 17.41 -8.89 -49.65
C ARG A 106 18.65 -8.87 -48.76
N ASP A 107 19.12 -7.68 -48.42
CA ASP A 107 20.32 -7.51 -47.59
C ASP A 107 20.10 -8.07 -46.19
N HIS A 108 18.93 -7.83 -45.59
CA HIS A 108 18.56 -8.35 -44.28
C HIS A 108 18.55 -9.87 -44.24
N ALA A 109 18.02 -10.54 -45.27
CA ALA A 109 18.01 -12.01 -45.35
C ALA A 109 19.43 -12.61 -45.41
N ARG A 110 20.44 -11.86 -45.89
CA ARG A 110 21.80 -12.35 -46.12
C ARG A 110 22.83 -11.91 -45.09
N GLN A 111 22.68 -10.70 -44.53
CA GLN A 111 23.66 -10.05 -43.66
C GLN A 111 23.34 -10.23 -42.17
N PRO A 112 24.33 -10.10 -41.27
CA PRO A 112 24.15 -10.33 -39.83
C PRO A 112 23.21 -9.33 -39.17
N VAL A 113 22.45 -9.83 -38.18
CA VAL A 113 21.70 -9.02 -37.21
C VAL A 113 22.68 -8.44 -36.17
N ARG A 114 22.71 -7.12 -36.06
CA ARG A 114 23.57 -6.35 -35.14
C ARG A 114 22.77 -5.90 -33.92
N PHE A 115 22.33 -6.87 -33.11
CA PHE A 115 21.47 -6.62 -31.96
C PHE A 115 22.12 -5.69 -30.94
N THR A 116 23.37 -5.98 -30.53
CA THR A 116 24.08 -5.17 -29.51
C THR A 116 24.25 -3.72 -29.95
N GLN A 117 24.68 -3.50 -31.18
CA GLN A 117 24.86 -2.16 -31.74
C GLN A 117 23.55 -1.36 -31.75
N ALA A 118 22.41 -2.02 -32.00
CA ALA A 118 21.11 -1.36 -31.94
C ALA A 118 20.71 -1.00 -30.50
N VAL A 119 20.95 -1.91 -29.55
CA VAL A 119 20.69 -1.67 -28.12
C VAL A 119 21.57 -0.55 -27.57
N ASP A 120 22.87 -0.56 -27.87
CA ASP A 120 23.82 0.48 -27.43
C ASP A 120 23.38 1.87 -27.93
N LEU A 121 22.94 1.95 -29.19
CA LEU A 121 22.46 3.21 -29.78
C LEU A 121 21.20 3.72 -29.07
N LEU A 122 20.23 2.83 -28.78
CA LEU A 122 19.01 3.20 -28.05
C LEU A 122 19.32 3.66 -26.62
N ILE A 123 20.22 2.96 -25.92
CA ILE A 123 20.65 3.34 -24.56
C ILE A 123 21.38 4.69 -24.58
N ALA A 124 22.24 4.93 -25.57
CA ALA A 124 22.94 6.20 -25.75
C ALA A 124 21.98 7.37 -26.07
N GLN A 125 20.83 7.09 -26.69
CA GLN A 125 19.74 8.05 -26.89
C GLN A 125 18.86 8.27 -25.66
N GLY A 126 19.22 7.67 -24.51
CA GLY A 126 18.49 7.81 -23.26
C GLY A 126 17.30 6.88 -23.10
N GLN A 127 17.11 5.91 -24.00
CA GLN A 127 16.05 4.92 -23.84
C GLN A 127 16.39 3.97 -22.69
N ARG A 128 15.38 3.66 -21.86
CA ARG A 128 15.51 2.83 -20.66
C ARG A 128 14.47 1.72 -20.56
N HIS A 129 13.41 1.75 -21.37
CA HIS A 129 12.35 0.75 -21.32
C HIS A 129 12.21 0.06 -22.68
N PHE A 130 12.35 -1.26 -22.70
CA PHE A 130 12.31 -2.08 -23.91
C PHE A 130 11.14 -3.04 -23.83
N LEU A 131 10.20 -2.89 -24.77
CA LEU A 131 9.06 -3.80 -24.94
C LEU A 131 9.34 -4.74 -26.11
N GLU A 132 9.45 -6.04 -25.84
CA GLU A 132 9.56 -7.07 -26.87
C GLU A 132 8.17 -7.46 -27.38
N ILE A 133 7.94 -7.27 -28.68
CA ILE A 133 6.71 -7.70 -29.34
C ILE A 133 6.93 -9.08 -29.95
N GLY A 134 6.32 -10.11 -29.36
CA GLY A 134 6.40 -11.47 -29.86
C GLY A 134 5.80 -12.51 -28.90
N PRO A 135 5.59 -13.74 -29.38
CA PRO A 135 4.98 -14.83 -28.61
C PRO A 135 5.94 -15.43 -27.55
N THR A 136 7.22 -15.06 -27.57
CA THR A 136 8.23 -15.61 -26.66
C THR A 136 9.28 -14.54 -26.36
N PRO A 137 9.68 -14.34 -25.09
CA PRO A 137 10.52 -13.22 -24.68
C PRO A 137 12.02 -13.49 -24.89
N VAL A 138 12.43 -13.76 -26.13
CA VAL A 138 13.81 -14.11 -26.47
C VAL A 138 14.74 -12.90 -26.35
N LEU A 139 14.31 -11.75 -26.87
CA LEU A 139 15.10 -10.52 -26.88
C LEU A 139 15.23 -9.92 -25.49
N CYS A 140 14.20 -9.99 -24.64
CA CYS A 140 14.29 -9.63 -23.23
C CYS A 140 15.38 -10.45 -22.53
N GLY A 141 15.44 -11.76 -22.78
CA GLY A 141 16.48 -12.63 -22.23
C GLY A 141 17.88 -12.27 -22.72
N LEU A 142 18.04 -11.93 -24.00
CA LEU A 142 19.31 -11.48 -24.57
C LEU A 142 19.74 -10.12 -24.02
N GLY A 143 18.82 -9.17 -23.95
CA GLY A 143 19.03 -7.82 -23.43
C GLY A 143 19.49 -7.82 -21.98
N LYS A 144 18.82 -8.57 -21.10
CA LYS A 144 19.19 -8.71 -19.67
C LYS A 144 20.58 -9.32 -19.47
N ARG A 145 21.05 -10.17 -20.39
CA ARG A 145 22.39 -10.78 -20.31
C ARG A 145 23.48 -9.86 -20.85
N TYR A 146 23.15 -9.05 -21.85
CA TYR A 146 24.10 -8.12 -22.47
C TYR A 146 24.27 -6.85 -21.64
N VAL A 147 23.16 -6.28 -21.16
CA VAL A 147 23.13 -5.06 -20.36
C VAL A 147 22.99 -5.46 -18.89
N VAL A 148 24.12 -5.55 -18.20
CA VAL A 148 24.22 -5.90 -16.77
C VAL A 148 24.37 -4.61 -15.96
N ASP A 149 23.77 -4.54 -14.77
CA ASP A 149 23.91 -3.43 -13.81
C ASP A 149 23.54 -2.02 -14.35
N SER A 150 22.51 -1.94 -15.20
CA SER A 150 21.97 -0.68 -15.73
C SER A 150 20.46 -0.59 -15.44
N PRO A 151 19.90 0.60 -15.13
CA PRO A 151 18.48 0.79 -14.86
C PRO A 151 17.67 0.73 -16.17
N VAL A 152 17.60 -0.47 -16.76
CA VAL A 152 16.92 -0.73 -18.03
C VAL A 152 15.90 -1.84 -17.84
N ASP A 153 14.66 -1.57 -18.22
CA ASP A 153 13.55 -2.50 -18.12
C ASP A 153 13.37 -3.29 -19.42
N TRP A 154 13.13 -4.59 -19.28
CA TRP A 154 12.88 -5.51 -20.39
C TRP A 154 11.55 -6.21 -20.16
N LEU A 155 10.55 -5.81 -20.93
CA LEU A 155 9.16 -6.23 -20.77
C LEU A 155 8.70 -7.02 -22.00
N PRO A 156 8.03 -8.16 -21.82
CA PRO A 156 7.51 -8.94 -22.94
C PRO A 156 6.06 -8.58 -23.26
N SER A 157 5.65 -8.64 -24.52
CA SER A 157 4.22 -8.56 -24.87
C SER A 157 3.47 -9.84 -24.54
N LEU A 158 4.11 -11.00 -24.75
CA LEU A 158 3.55 -12.34 -24.52
C LEU A 158 4.62 -13.30 -23.97
N ASN A 159 4.17 -14.35 -23.29
CA ASN A 159 5.04 -15.38 -22.71
C ASN A 159 4.33 -16.74 -22.79
N PRO A 160 4.94 -17.78 -23.39
CA PRO A 160 4.27 -19.07 -23.60
C PRO A 160 3.94 -19.81 -22.30
N HIS A 161 4.51 -19.40 -21.17
CA HIS A 161 4.26 -19.97 -19.85
C HIS A 161 3.15 -19.26 -19.08
N GLN A 162 2.51 -18.24 -19.66
CA GLN A 162 1.45 -17.46 -19.03
C GLN A 162 0.36 -17.12 -20.04
N ALA A 163 -0.86 -16.84 -19.56
CA ALA A 163 -1.93 -16.38 -20.45
C ALA A 163 -1.55 -15.05 -21.12
N ASP A 164 -1.83 -14.94 -22.43
CA ASP A 164 -1.51 -13.77 -23.26
C ASP A 164 -1.98 -12.45 -22.63
N TRP A 165 -3.27 -12.40 -22.24
CA TRP A 165 -3.88 -11.21 -21.64
C TRP A 165 -3.18 -10.80 -20.33
N LYS A 166 -2.72 -11.78 -19.54
CA LYS A 166 -2.07 -11.53 -18.26
C LYS A 166 -0.68 -10.97 -18.46
N THR A 167 0.11 -11.56 -19.36
CA THR A 167 1.45 -11.05 -19.69
C THR A 167 1.37 -9.62 -20.21
N PHE A 168 0.39 -9.36 -21.08
CA PHE A 168 0.18 -8.04 -21.65
C PHE A 168 -0.21 -7.00 -20.58
N LEU A 169 -1.14 -7.34 -19.68
CA LEU A 169 -1.52 -6.46 -18.57
C LEU A 169 -0.38 -6.24 -17.57
N ASP A 170 0.38 -7.27 -17.22
CA ASP A 170 1.52 -7.17 -16.30
C ASP A 170 2.59 -6.21 -16.86
N SER A 171 2.87 -6.29 -18.17
CA SER A 171 3.80 -5.38 -18.85
C SER A 171 3.27 -3.95 -18.94
N LEU A 172 1.98 -3.75 -19.23
CA LEU A 172 1.36 -2.42 -19.22
C LEU A 172 1.35 -1.80 -17.81
N ALA A 173 1.06 -2.60 -16.79
CA ALA A 173 1.11 -2.16 -15.39
C ALA A 173 2.53 -1.77 -14.99
N SER A 174 3.54 -2.54 -15.42
CA SER A 174 4.96 -2.23 -15.19
C SER A 174 5.34 -0.89 -15.83
N LEU A 175 4.95 -0.65 -17.10
CA LEU A 175 5.17 0.63 -17.77
C LEU A 175 4.47 1.80 -17.03
N TYR A 176 3.24 1.58 -16.56
CA TYR A 176 2.50 2.59 -15.80
C TYR A 176 3.18 2.95 -14.47
N LEU A 177 3.68 1.95 -13.73
CA LEU A 177 4.43 2.16 -12.49
C LEU A 177 5.75 2.90 -12.71
N LEU A 178 6.33 2.77 -13.92
CA LEU A 178 7.50 3.53 -14.36
C LEU A 178 7.16 4.96 -14.81
N GLY A 179 5.90 5.38 -14.70
CA GLY A 179 5.43 6.74 -15.02
C GLY A 179 5.09 6.97 -16.49
N LEU A 180 5.03 5.93 -17.31
CA LEU A 180 4.64 6.07 -18.72
C LEU A 180 3.12 6.24 -18.85
N PRO A 181 2.66 7.15 -19.72
CA PRO A 181 1.23 7.33 -19.96
C PRO A 181 0.67 6.11 -20.71
N ILE A 182 -0.28 5.41 -20.09
CA ILE A 182 -0.99 4.28 -20.70
C ILE A 182 -2.44 4.69 -20.98
N GLU A 183 -2.85 4.59 -22.24
CA GLU A 183 -4.24 4.79 -22.65
C GLU A 183 -5.09 3.55 -22.35
N TRP A 184 -5.41 3.34 -21.06
CA TRP A 184 -6.19 2.19 -20.61
C TRP A 184 -7.51 2.02 -21.37
N GLN A 185 -8.14 3.13 -21.78
CA GLN A 185 -9.40 3.09 -22.52
C GLN A 185 -9.27 2.43 -23.90
N ALA A 186 -8.09 2.48 -24.53
CA ALA A 186 -7.83 1.82 -25.81
C ALA A 186 -7.85 0.28 -25.70
N LEU A 187 -7.47 -0.27 -24.54
CA LEU A 187 -7.52 -1.72 -24.28
C LEU A 187 -8.95 -2.27 -24.24
N TYR A 188 -9.90 -1.41 -23.90
CA TYR A 188 -11.29 -1.75 -23.62
C TYR A 188 -12.25 -1.30 -24.73
N GLN A 189 -11.75 -0.91 -25.91
CA GLN A 189 -12.61 -0.52 -27.03
C GLN A 189 -12.99 -1.74 -27.89
N PRO A 190 -14.25 -1.88 -28.32
CA PRO A 190 -15.39 -0.96 -28.10
C PRO A 190 -16.18 -1.25 -26.80
N VAL A 191 -15.83 -2.29 -26.05
CA VAL A 191 -16.60 -2.79 -24.90
C VAL A 191 -16.04 -2.22 -23.59
N ALA A 192 -16.65 -1.16 -23.08
CA ALA A 192 -16.32 -0.66 -21.75
C ALA A 192 -16.55 -1.78 -20.71
N PRO A 193 -15.51 -2.24 -19.98
CA PRO A 193 -15.69 -3.23 -18.94
C PRO A 193 -16.61 -2.66 -17.87
N PRO A 194 -17.34 -3.53 -17.15
CA PRO A 194 -18.12 -3.10 -16.00
C PRO A 194 -17.18 -2.38 -15.03
N ARG A 195 -17.46 -1.10 -14.79
CA ARG A 195 -16.70 -0.30 -13.82
C ARG A 195 -17.08 -0.80 -12.44
N LEU A 196 -16.09 -1.34 -11.74
CA LEU A 196 -16.25 -1.72 -10.35
C LEU A 196 -15.81 -0.52 -9.50
N ALA A 197 -16.67 -0.09 -8.56
CA ALA A 197 -16.30 0.92 -7.59
C ALA A 197 -15.21 0.34 -6.68
N LEU A 198 -13.96 0.74 -6.93
CA LEU A 198 -12.84 0.45 -6.06
C LEU A 198 -12.89 1.37 -4.84
N PRO A 199 -12.42 0.90 -3.67
CA PRO A 199 -12.38 1.74 -2.49
C PRO A 199 -11.41 2.89 -2.69
N THR A 200 -11.79 4.07 -2.22
CA THR A 200 -10.93 5.26 -2.22
C THR A 200 -9.81 5.17 -1.17
N TYR A 201 -9.84 4.14 -0.32
CA TYR A 201 -8.87 3.89 0.73
C TYR A 201 -7.97 2.68 0.38
N PRO A 202 -6.65 2.89 0.13
CA PRO A 202 -5.73 1.84 -0.34
C PRO A 202 -5.58 0.63 0.57
N PHE A 203 -5.95 0.75 1.86
CA PHE A 203 -5.80 -0.31 2.86
C PHE A 203 -7.11 -1.04 3.18
N GLN A 204 -8.21 -0.72 2.47
CA GLN A 204 -9.47 -1.46 2.61
C GLN A 204 -9.33 -2.82 1.92
N ARG A 205 -8.91 -3.84 2.69
CA ARG A 205 -8.73 -5.23 2.23
C ARG A 205 -10.08 -5.95 2.00
N LYS A 206 -10.99 -5.36 1.22
CA LYS A 206 -12.25 -5.99 0.79
C LYS A 206 -11.97 -6.75 -0.51
N ARG A 207 -12.27 -8.06 -0.53
CA ARG A 207 -12.21 -8.86 -1.76
C ARG A 207 -13.40 -8.48 -2.64
N TYR A 208 -13.14 -7.90 -3.79
CA TYR A 208 -14.14 -7.62 -4.80
C TYR A 208 -14.14 -8.78 -5.80
N TRP A 209 -15.09 -9.69 -5.62
CA TRP A 209 -15.34 -10.73 -6.61
C TRP A 209 -16.09 -10.12 -7.80
N LEU A 210 -15.64 -10.39 -9.02
CA LEU A 210 -16.45 -10.12 -10.21
C LEU A 210 -17.78 -10.86 -10.03
N PRO A 211 -18.94 -10.19 -10.17
CA PRO A 211 -20.22 -10.90 -10.13
C PRO A 211 -20.20 -11.99 -11.20
N GLU A 212 -20.69 -13.20 -10.91
CA GLU A 212 -20.96 -14.20 -11.95
C GLU A 212 -22.10 -13.67 -12.84
N GLY A 213 -21.75 -12.85 -13.83
CA GLY A 213 -22.59 -12.52 -14.96
C GLY A 213 -22.23 -13.43 -16.12
N ASN A 214 -23.17 -13.65 -17.04
CA ASN A 214 -22.91 -14.33 -18.31
C ASN A 214 -21.90 -13.52 -19.14
N TYR A 215 -20.62 -13.67 -18.85
CA TYR A 215 -19.55 -13.26 -19.73
C TYR A 215 -19.54 -14.26 -20.87
N THR A 216 -20.03 -13.87 -22.04
CA THR A 216 -19.73 -14.58 -23.28
C THR A 216 -18.24 -14.46 -23.54
N MET A 217 -17.48 -15.35 -22.91
CA MET A 217 -16.15 -15.71 -23.37
C MET A 217 -16.34 -16.26 -24.78
N HIS A 218 -15.97 -15.47 -25.79
CA HIS A 218 -15.68 -16.04 -27.09
C HIS A 218 -14.40 -16.87 -26.92
N THR A 219 -14.56 -18.11 -26.48
CA THR A 219 -13.50 -19.11 -26.54
C THR A 219 -13.27 -19.41 -28.02
N ALA A 220 -12.26 -18.77 -28.60
CA ALA A 220 -11.59 -19.36 -29.74
C ALA A 220 -11.03 -20.71 -29.26
N GLY A 221 -11.49 -21.79 -29.89
CA GLY A 221 -11.38 -23.15 -29.38
C GLY A 221 -9.96 -23.55 -29.01
N THR A 222 -9.83 -24.16 -27.84
CA THR A 222 -8.68 -24.99 -27.49
C THR A 222 -9.20 -26.34 -27.00
N ASP A 223 -8.67 -27.37 -27.64
CA ASP A 223 -9.03 -28.78 -27.56
C ASP A 223 -8.67 -29.36 -26.17
N PRO A 224 -9.61 -30.00 -25.44
CA PRO A 224 -9.36 -30.50 -24.10
C PRO A 224 -8.75 -31.91 -24.18
N SER A 225 -7.44 -32.00 -24.43
CA SER A 225 -6.71 -33.26 -24.36
C SER A 225 -5.35 -33.16 -23.67
N HIS A 226 -5.24 -32.43 -22.55
CA HIS A 226 -4.12 -32.62 -21.62
C HIS A 226 -4.51 -32.29 -20.16
N ALA A 227 -5.17 -33.24 -19.50
CA ALA A 227 -5.23 -33.28 -18.05
C ALA A 227 -4.03 -34.09 -17.54
N ILE A 228 -3.08 -33.44 -16.87
CA ILE A 228 -1.98 -34.10 -16.15
C ILE A 228 -2.44 -34.30 -14.70
N SER A 229 -2.50 -35.56 -14.26
CA SER A 229 -2.77 -35.93 -12.86
C SER A 229 -1.56 -35.64 -11.95
N PRO A 230 -1.76 -35.21 -10.69
CA PRO A 230 -0.67 -35.07 -9.73
C PRO A 230 -0.26 -36.44 -9.14
N ALA A 231 1.05 -36.68 -9.07
CA ALA A 231 1.68 -37.84 -8.44
C ALA A 231 1.99 -37.56 -6.94
N PRO A 232 2.15 -38.59 -6.09
CA PRO A 232 2.04 -38.46 -4.63
C PRO A 232 3.31 -37.93 -3.95
N MET A 233 3.11 -37.20 -2.85
CA MET A 233 4.14 -36.74 -1.92
C MET A 233 4.86 -37.91 -1.25
N LEU A 234 6.19 -37.88 -1.29
CA LEU A 234 7.05 -38.69 -0.42
C LEU A 234 7.05 -38.10 1.00
N ALA A 235 6.69 -38.92 1.98
CA ALA A 235 6.79 -38.60 3.40
C ALA A 235 8.27 -38.54 3.84
N ALA A 236 8.68 -37.41 4.42
CA ALA A 236 9.95 -37.30 5.13
C ALA A 236 9.76 -37.57 6.62
N THR A 237 10.63 -38.43 7.14
CA THR A 237 10.67 -38.97 8.50
C THR A 237 11.05 -37.93 9.56
N LYS A 238 10.41 -38.02 10.73
CA LYS A 238 10.73 -37.24 11.94
C LYS A 238 12.08 -37.68 12.53
N HIS A 239 12.95 -36.71 12.80
CA HIS A 239 14.04 -36.82 13.76
C HIS A 239 13.92 -35.70 14.78
N GLU A 240 13.55 -36.08 16.01
CA GLU A 240 13.68 -35.23 17.20
C GLU A 240 15.13 -35.34 17.69
N ALA A 241 15.92 -34.28 17.48
CA ALA A 241 17.20 -34.05 18.13
C ALA A 241 17.07 -32.79 18.99
N SER A 242 17.67 -32.80 20.19
CA SER A 242 17.55 -31.72 21.18
C SER A 242 17.92 -30.36 20.60
N ALA A 243 16.97 -29.42 20.62
CA ALA A 243 17.06 -28.17 19.90
C ALA A 243 18.10 -27.21 20.50
N SER A 244 18.93 -26.60 19.65
CA SER A 244 19.79 -25.48 20.03
C SER A 244 18.95 -24.27 20.48
N PRO A 245 19.48 -23.35 21.31
CA PRO A 245 18.75 -22.15 21.74
C PRO A 245 18.10 -21.37 20.58
N LEU A 246 18.81 -21.27 19.45
CA LEU A 246 18.31 -20.67 18.21
C LEU A 246 17.09 -21.39 17.63
N GLN A 247 17.06 -22.72 17.66
CA GLN A 247 15.91 -23.50 17.19
C GLN A 247 14.68 -23.34 18.09
N SER A 248 14.87 -23.14 19.40
CA SER A 248 13.77 -22.82 20.30
C SER A 248 13.19 -21.43 20.03
N ILE A 249 14.06 -20.43 19.85
CA ILE A 249 13.67 -19.05 19.50
C ILE A 249 12.94 -19.04 18.15
N LEU A 250 13.47 -19.72 17.13
CA LEU A 250 12.82 -19.84 15.83
C LEU A 250 11.41 -20.42 15.92
N ARG A 251 11.22 -21.52 16.67
CA ARG A 251 9.91 -22.15 16.84
C ARG A 251 8.92 -21.21 17.54
N GLU A 252 9.38 -20.50 18.56
CA GLU A 252 8.56 -19.58 19.33
C GLU A 252 8.17 -18.34 18.52
N LEU A 253 9.14 -17.70 17.85
CA LEU A 253 8.87 -16.59 16.93
C LEU A 253 7.96 -17.01 15.79
N ARG A 254 8.14 -18.21 15.22
CA ARG A 254 7.27 -18.74 14.16
C ARG A 254 5.82 -18.81 14.62
N THR A 255 5.60 -19.25 15.85
CA THR A 255 4.27 -19.34 16.46
C THR A 255 3.68 -17.95 16.71
N MET A 256 4.49 -17.03 17.23
CA MET A 256 4.10 -15.64 17.47
C MET A 256 3.71 -14.92 16.17
N VAL A 257 4.54 -15.02 15.13
CA VAL A 257 4.29 -14.42 13.82
C VAL A 257 3.06 -15.05 13.14
N ALA A 258 2.88 -16.37 13.21
CA ALA A 258 1.69 -17.04 12.70
C ALA A 258 0.40 -16.53 13.37
N ALA A 259 0.44 -16.34 14.69
CA ALA A 259 -0.70 -15.84 15.45
C ALA A 259 -1.04 -14.38 15.10
N LEU A 260 -0.02 -13.53 14.97
CA LEU A 260 -0.19 -12.12 14.55
C LEU A 260 -0.77 -12.04 13.12
N LEU A 261 -0.27 -12.85 12.19
CA LEU A 261 -0.70 -12.86 10.79
C LEU A 261 -2.00 -13.63 10.54
N LYS A 262 -2.49 -14.39 11.53
CA LYS A 262 -3.66 -15.28 11.40
C LYS A 262 -3.51 -16.29 10.26
N ILE A 263 -2.29 -16.82 10.09
CA ILE A 263 -1.97 -17.88 9.11
C ILE A 263 -1.49 -19.15 9.82
N PRO A 264 -1.60 -20.33 9.20
CA PRO A 264 -1.04 -21.56 9.74
C PRO A 264 0.47 -21.45 10.02
N VAL A 265 0.93 -22.05 11.12
CA VAL A 265 2.36 -21.98 11.52
C VAL A 265 3.27 -22.53 10.44
N ASP A 266 2.83 -23.55 9.71
CA ASP A 266 3.55 -24.19 8.61
C ASP A 266 3.73 -23.27 7.37
N GLU A 267 2.86 -22.27 7.18
CA GLU A 267 2.96 -21.28 6.11
C GLU A 267 3.97 -20.15 6.40
N VAL A 268 4.40 -19.99 7.66
CA VAL A 268 5.45 -19.01 8.01
C VAL A 268 6.82 -19.53 7.56
N GLY A 269 7.30 -19.02 6.42
CA GLY A 269 8.64 -19.31 5.90
C GLY A 269 9.74 -18.66 6.74
N LEU A 270 10.85 -19.38 6.97
CA LEU A 270 11.96 -18.88 7.81
C LEU A 270 12.74 -17.73 7.16
N SER A 271 12.81 -17.73 5.83
CA SER A 271 13.54 -16.73 5.03
C SER A 271 12.63 -15.84 4.20
N THR A 272 11.31 -15.98 4.36
CA THR A 272 10.33 -15.13 3.67
C THR A 272 10.24 -13.79 4.41
N PRO A 273 10.40 -12.65 3.71
CA PRO A 273 10.23 -11.36 4.34
C PRO A 273 8.84 -11.22 4.99
N PHE A 274 8.76 -10.57 6.16
CA PHE A 274 7.49 -10.42 6.88
C PHE A 274 6.41 -9.72 6.05
N LEU A 275 6.80 -8.74 5.22
CA LEU A 275 5.88 -8.05 4.30
C LEU A 275 5.28 -8.98 3.24
N GLU A 276 6.06 -9.95 2.74
CA GLU A 276 5.58 -10.96 1.79
C GLU A 276 4.66 -11.99 2.45
N LEU A 277 4.83 -12.21 3.76
CA LEU A 277 3.90 -13.00 4.58
C LEU A 277 2.62 -12.24 4.95
N GLY A 278 2.48 -10.98 4.52
CA GLY A 278 1.31 -10.15 4.77
C GLY A 278 1.37 -9.31 6.04
N ALA A 279 2.53 -9.22 6.70
CA ALA A 279 2.72 -8.32 7.84
C ALA A 279 2.66 -6.87 7.35
N ASP A 280 1.91 -6.03 8.08
CA ASP A 280 1.94 -4.58 7.92
C ASP A 280 2.62 -3.93 9.13
N SER A 281 2.83 -2.61 9.05
CA SER A 281 3.54 -1.86 10.09
C SER A 281 2.89 -2.01 11.47
N LEU A 282 1.58 -2.23 11.57
CA LEU A 282 0.89 -2.44 12.85
C LEU A 282 1.28 -3.80 13.43
N LEU A 283 1.23 -4.86 12.62
CA LEU A 283 1.66 -6.20 13.03
C LEU A 283 3.15 -6.24 13.39
N LEU A 284 3.99 -5.46 12.69
CA LEU A 284 5.41 -5.32 13.04
C LEU A 284 5.61 -4.58 14.37
N ILE A 285 4.81 -3.54 14.67
CA ILE A 285 4.81 -2.87 15.99
C ILE A 285 4.40 -3.86 17.09
N GLU A 286 3.33 -4.61 16.89
CA GLU A 286 2.88 -5.64 17.84
C GLU A 286 3.96 -6.71 18.05
N ALA A 287 4.61 -7.15 16.97
CA ALA A 287 5.73 -8.08 17.03
C ALA A 287 6.90 -7.51 17.84
N THR A 288 7.33 -6.26 17.61
CA THR A 288 8.42 -5.64 18.39
C THR A 288 8.09 -5.60 19.88
N ARG A 289 6.87 -5.23 20.27
CA ARG A 289 6.44 -5.23 21.68
C ARG A 289 6.41 -6.62 22.28
N ALA A 290 5.88 -7.61 21.54
CA ALA A 290 5.82 -8.99 22.00
C ALA A 290 7.23 -9.59 22.16
N ILE A 291 8.16 -9.23 21.28
CA ILE A 291 9.57 -9.65 21.34
C ILE A 291 10.28 -8.98 22.53
N GLU A 292 10.11 -7.67 22.70
CA GLU A 292 10.70 -6.94 23.83
C GLU A 292 10.18 -7.50 25.15
N ALA A 293 8.87 -7.73 25.26
CA ALA A 293 8.27 -8.35 26.46
C ALA A 293 8.79 -9.77 26.71
N ARG A 294 9.06 -10.56 25.67
CA ARG A 294 9.44 -11.98 25.80
C ARG A 294 10.95 -12.22 25.98
N TYR A 295 11.76 -11.44 25.30
CA TYR A 295 13.20 -11.64 25.20
C TYR A 295 14.02 -10.52 25.87
N ALA A 296 13.36 -9.43 26.29
CA ALA A 296 14.02 -8.20 26.78
C ALA A 296 15.04 -7.63 25.78
N VAL A 297 14.81 -7.87 24.49
CA VAL A 297 15.61 -7.34 23.37
C VAL A 297 14.78 -6.26 22.69
N LYS A 298 15.28 -5.02 22.73
CA LYS A 298 14.65 -3.88 22.04
C LYS A 298 14.97 -3.95 20.55
N ILE A 299 13.96 -3.88 19.71
CA ILE A 299 14.09 -3.91 18.25
C ILE A 299 13.50 -2.65 17.67
N GLU A 300 14.28 -1.93 16.86
CA GLU A 300 13.78 -0.79 16.12
C GLU A 300 12.91 -1.27 14.95
N ILE A 301 11.72 -0.68 14.79
CA ILE A 301 10.79 -1.07 13.72
C ILE A 301 11.45 -1.02 12.34
N ARG A 302 12.29 -0.02 12.07
CA ARG A 302 13.03 0.11 10.80
C ARG A 302 13.87 -1.14 10.50
N SER A 303 14.49 -1.75 11.50
CA SER A 303 15.30 -2.95 11.31
C SER A 303 14.46 -4.13 10.79
N LEU A 304 13.16 -4.20 11.12
CA LEU A 304 12.26 -5.24 10.59
C LEU A 304 11.88 -5.04 9.11
N PHE A 305 12.13 -3.86 8.53
CA PHE A 305 11.96 -3.63 7.09
C PHE A 305 13.21 -4.01 6.30
N ASP A 306 14.38 -3.88 6.91
CA ASP A 306 15.67 -4.06 6.26
C ASP A 306 16.36 -5.35 6.76
N GLU A 307 17.22 -5.23 7.77
CA GLU A 307 18.17 -6.25 8.23
C GLU A 307 17.52 -7.47 8.91
N LEU A 308 16.44 -7.24 9.65
CA LEU A 308 15.70 -8.23 10.42
C LEU A 308 14.37 -8.59 9.75
N SER A 309 14.28 -8.45 8.43
CA SER A 309 13.04 -8.64 7.67
C SER A 309 12.52 -10.07 7.59
N THR A 310 13.27 -11.06 8.06
CA THR A 310 12.91 -12.49 8.05
C THR A 310 12.96 -13.11 9.42
N LEU A 311 12.23 -14.22 9.62
CA LEU A 311 12.21 -14.94 10.89
C LEU A 311 13.60 -15.47 11.29
N ALA A 312 14.41 -15.90 10.32
CA ALA A 312 15.78 -16.37 10.53
C ALA A 312 16.69 -15.24 11.04
N ALA A 313 16.70 -14.09 10.35
CA ALA A 313 17.52 -12.95 10.73
C ALA A 313 17.12 -12.40 12.11
N LEU A 314 15.81 -12.33 12.38
CA LEU A 314 15.27 -11.89 13.66
C LEU A 314 15.66 -12.84 14.80
N ALA A 315 15.58 -14.16 14.60
CA ALA A 315 15.95 -15.15 15.60
C ALA A 315 17.45 -15.12 15.91
N GLU A 316 18.30 -14.94 14.90
CA GLU A 316 19.74 -14.78 15.08
C GLU A 316 20.08 -13.52 15.87
N HIS A 317 19.43 -12.40 15.55
CA HIS A 317 19.59 -11.15 16.29
C HIS A 317 19.19 -11.29 17.76
N ILE A 318 18.03 -11.89 18.04
CA ILE A 318 17.58 -12.13 19.41
C ILE A 318 18.57 -13.05 20.14
N ALA A 319 18.98 -14.15 19.53
CA ALA A 319 19.93 -15.10 20.14
C ALA A 319 21.27 -14.43 20.50
N ALA A 320 21.73 -13.48 19.69
CA ALA A 320 22.96 -12.73 19.95
C ALA A 320 22.84 -11.69 21.08
N HIS A 321 21.62 -11.21 21.38
CA HIS A 321 21.37 -10.12 22.32
C HIS A 321 20.59 -10.55 23.58
N LEU A 322 20.44 -11.86 23.82
CA LEU A 322 19.78 -12.36 25.03
C LEU A 322 20.54 -11.93 26.29
N PRO A 323 19.84 -11.41 27.32
CA PRO A 323 20.47 -11.09 28.59
C PRO A 323 20.99 -12.36 29.30
N VAL A 324 22.11 -12.19 30.01
CA VAL A 324 22.74 -13.27 30.78
C VAL A 324 21.75 -13.78 31.84
N GLY A 325 21.38 -15.06 31.78
CA GLY A 325 20.42 -15.68 32.70
C GLY A 325 18.97 -15.75 32.19
N TRP A 326 18.69 -15.40 30.93
CA TRP A 326 17.37 -15.61 30.33
C TRP A 326 16.93 -17.09 30.41
N ALA A 327 15.74 -17.34 30.94
CA ALA A 327 15.14 -18.68 31.07
C ALA A 327 13.80 -18.74 30.31
N ALA A 328 13.57 -19.82 29.56
CA ALA A 328 12.42 -19.99 28.66
C ALA A 328 11.05 -20.23 29.35
N SER A 329 10.89 -19.87 30.63
CA SER A 329 9.74 -20.26 31.46
C SER A 329 8.69 -19.17 31.71
N ALA A 330 8.74 -18.02 31.01
CA ALA A 330 7.69 -17.01 31.10
C ALA A 330 6.57 -17.30 30.08
N PRO A 331 5.29 -17.33 30.47
CA PRO A 331 4.17 -17.58 29.55
C PRO A 331 4.00 -16.45 28.52
N LEU A 332 3.46 -16.79 27.34
CA LEU A 332 3.14 -15.84 26.27
C LEU A 332 2.14 -14.77 26.78
N PRO A 333 2.21 -13.51 26.31
CA PRO A 333 1.22 -12.49 26.65
C PRO A 333 -0.20 -12.92 26.25
N ALA A 334 -1.17 -12.78 27.15
CA ALA A 334 -2.57 -13.23 26.99
C ALA A 334 -3.31 -12.71 25.73
N GLN A 335 -2.77 -11.66 25.09
CA GLN A 335 -3.28 -11.06 23.85
C GLN A 335 -3.10 -11.96 22.61
N VAL A 336 -2.12 -12.87 22.63
CA VAL A 336 -1.82 -13.77 21.50
C VAL A 336 -2.67 -15.06 21.56
N GLU A 337 -2.98 -15.54 22.76
CA GLU A 337 -3.85 -16.71 22.97
C GLU A 337 -5.31 -16.45 22.61
N SER A 338 -5.83 -15.24 22.87
CA SER A 338 -7.22 -14.89 22.59
C SER A 338 -7.52 -14.81 21.08
N LEU A 339 -6.57 -14.37 20.27
CA LEU A 339 -6.67 -14.30 18.81
C LEU A 339 -6.63 -15.69 18.14
N ALA A 340 -5.84 -16.62 18.67
CA ALA A 340 -5.71 -17.97 18.13
C ALA A 340 -6.97 -18.84 18.37
N VAL A 341 -7.70 -18.61 19.47
CA VAL A 341 -8.91 -19.37 19.81
C VAL A 341 -10.13 -18.91 19.01
N ALA A 342 -10.27 -17.61 18.74
CA ALA A 342 -11.42 -17.05 18.02
C ALA A 342 -11.46 -17.46 16.53
N TYR A 343 -10.30 -17.62 15.90
CA TYR A 343 -10.20 -17.96 14.46
C TYR A 343 -10.69 -19.38 14.14
N ASN A 344 -10.44 -20.35 15.02
CA ASN A 344 -10.81 -21.75 14.79
C ASN A 344 -12.33 -22.00 14.86
N GLN A 345 -13.10 -21.10 15.46
CA GLN A 345 -14.56 -21.25 15.59
C GLN A 345 -15.35 -20.69 14.39
N ALA A 346 -14.78 -19.71 13.65
CA ALA A 346 -15.50 -18.98 12.60
C ALA A 346 -15.60 -19.72 11.25
N ASN A 347 -14.75 -20.71 10.96
CA ASN A 347 -14.64 -21.33 9.64
C ASN A 347 -15.60 -22.52 9.37
N THR A 348 -16.64 -22.76 10.18
CA THR A 348 -17.50 -23.96 10.06
C THR A 348 -18.94 -23.73 9.58
N ARG A 349 -19.36 -22.51 9.24
CA ARG A 349 -20.71 -22.26 8.66
C ARG A 349 -20.58 -21.08 7.69
N GLY A 350 -20.94 -21.12 6.41
CA GLY A 350 -21.84 -21.97 5.64
C GLY A 350 -22.41 -21.05 4.57
N ALA A 351 -22.16 -21.35 3.31
CA ALA A 351 -22.50 -20.55 2.13
C ALA A 351 -24.01 -20.48 1.86
N SER A 352 -24.52 -19.34 1.37
CA SER A 352 -25.65 -19.25 0.42
C SER A 352 -25.97 -17.79 0.04
N SER A 353 -25.97 -17.49 -1.28
CA SER A 353 -26.54 -16.28 -1.90
C SER A 353 -28.01 -16.50 -2.29
N PRO A 354 -28.83 -15.43 -2.46
CA PRO A 354 -29.47 -15.24 -3.77
C PRO A 354 -29.73 -13.76 -4.23
N SER A 355 -29.50 -13.53 -5.53
CA SER A 355 -30.36 -12.91 -6.59
C SER A 355 -30.92 -11.44 -6.55
N THR A 356 -30.34 -10.57 -7.40
CA THR A 356 -30.87 -9.69 -8.53
C THR A 356 -32.35 -9.16 -8.57
N VAL A 357 -32.80 -8.03 -9.17
CA VAL A 357 -32.37 -6.80 -9.96
C VAL A 357 -33.49 -5.70 -9.76
N ASP A 358 -33.41 -4.37 -10.00
CA ASP A 358 -33.50 -3.62 -11.29
C ASP A 358 -33.42 -2.06 -11.12
N LEU A 359 -33.03 -1.36 -12.21
CA LEU A 359 -32.62 0.06 -12.37
C LEU A 359 -33.72 1.02 -12.87
N ILE A 360 -33.70 2.32 -12.52
CA ILE A 360 -34.21 3.46 -13.35
C ILE A 360 -33.40 4.76 -13.11
N SER A 361 -33.18 5.54 -14.18
CA SER A 361 -32.43 6.81 -14.28
C SER A 361 -33.33 8.01 -14.64
N ALA A 362 -33.01 9.23 -14.15
CA ALA A 362 -32.69 10.44 -14.94
C ALA A 362 -33.09 11.79 -14.27
N THR A 363 -32.06 12.64 -14.06
CA THR A 363 -31.98 14.11 -14.27
C THR A 363 -33.01 15.07 -13.66
N GLN A 364 -32.54 16.03 -12.85
CA GLN A 364 -32.97 17.44 -12.91
C GLN A 364 -31.98 18.40 -12.20
N SER A 365 -31.99 19.65 -12.66
CA SER A 365 -31.02 20.73 -12.47
C SER A 365 -30.91 21.31 -11.05
N PHE A 366 -29.70 21.76 -10.70
CA PHE A 366 -29.40 22.54 -9.49
C PHE A 366 -29.42 24.05 -9.75
N ASP A 367 -30.04 24.81 -8.84
CA ASP A 367 -29.85 26.25 -8.68
C ASP A 367 -28.88 26.52 -7.50
N PRO A 368 -28.06 27.59 -7.54
CA PRO A 368 -27.03 27.85 -6.54
C PRO A 368 -27.58 28.61 -5.30
N PRO A 369 -27.10 28.33 -4.07
CA PRO A 369 -27.42 29.13 -2.90
C PRO A 369 -26.49 30.37 -2.75
N ARG A 370 -27.06 31.45 -2.21
CA ARG A 370 -26.42 32.75 -1.90
C ARG A 370 -25.54 32.67 -0.64
N PRO A 371 -24.55 33.59 -0.50
CA PRO A 371 -23.58 33.57 0.60
C PRO A 371 -24.15 34.11 1.92
N MET A 372 -23.74 33.50 3.04
CA MET A 372 -23.87 34.07 4.39
C MET A 372 -22.51 34.54 4.93
N THR A 373 -22.59 35.57 5.75
CA THR A 373 -21.53 36.49 6.21
C THR A 373 -20.69 35.92 7.36
N SER A 374 -19.37 36.14 7.33
CA SER A 374 -18.44 35.77 8.40
C SER A 374 -18.58 36.69 9.63
N SER A 375 -18.74 36.12 10.83
CA SER A 375 -18.45 36.82 12.08
C SER A 375 -16.97 36.69 12.43
N ALA A 376 -16.36 37.79 12.87
CA ALA A 376 -14.95 37.88 13.25
C ALA A 376 -14.62 37.03 14.49
N LEU A 377 -13.42 36.44 14.49
CA LEU A 377 -12.80 35.74 15.63
C LEU A 377 -12.70 36.65 16.87
N PRO A 378 -12.88 36.12 18.09
CA PRO A 378 -12.59 36.83 19.34
C PRO A 378 -11.12 37.28 19.43
N PRO A 379 -10.82 38.40 20.11
CA PRO A 379 -9.46 38.97 20.20
C PRO A 379 -8.41 38.01 20.79
N GLU A 380 -8.80 37.13 21.72
CA GLU A 380 -7.91 36.16 22.36
C GLU A 380 -7.53 35.00 21.41
N SER A 381 -8.43 34.60 20.51
CA SER A 381 -8.18 33.59 19.47
C SER A 381 -7.20 34.08 18.41
N ALA A 382 -7.24 35.38 18.06
CA ALA A 382 -6.28 36.01 17.15
C ALA A 382 -4.87 36.09 17.77
N GLN A 383 -4.77 36.26 19.10
CA GLN A 383 -3.50 36.30 19.81
C GLN A 383 -2.82 34.91 19.86
N ARG A 384 -3.59 33.83 20.01
CA ARG A 384 -3.05 32.46 19.86
C ARG A 384 -2.71 32.09 18.42
N LEU A 385 -3.47 32.58 17.45
CA LEU A 385 -3.11 32.44 16.03
C LEU A 385 -1.77 33.12 15.76
N LEU A 386 -1.53 34.29 16.36
CA LEU A 386 -0.23 34.97 16.37
C LEU A 386 0.83 34.21 17.18
N GLU A 387 0.53 33.52 18.28
CA GLU A 387 1.51 32.70 19.01
C GLU A 387 1.89 31.41 18.28
N ILE A 388 0.94 30.73 17.63
CA ILE A 388 1.19 29.54 16.80
C ILE A 388 1.98 29.95 15.56
N VAL A 389 1.55 31.01 14.88
CA VAL A 389 2.30 31.57 13.74
C VAL A 389 3.64 32.14 14.20
N SER A 390 3.75 32.74 15.39
CA SER A 390 5.01 33.24 15.93
C SER A 390 5.93 32.11 16.36
N LYS A 391 5.44 30.98 16.89
CA LYS A 391 6.25 29.78 17.15
C LYS A 391 6.71 29.13 15.85
N GLN A 392 5.84 29.08 14.85
CA GLN A 392 6.19 28.66 13.49
C GLN A 392 7.24 29.60 12.88
N LEU A 393 7.09 30.92 13.03
CA LEU A 393 8.04 31.92 12.55
C LEU A 393 9.35 31.94 13.36
N ASP A 394 9.33 31.68 14.67
CA ASP A 394 10.53 31.53 15.51
C ASP A 394 11.31 30.27 15.11
N LEU A 395 10.62 29.17 14.81
CA LEU A 395 11.21 27.97 14.23
C LEU A 395 11.79 28.28 12.84
N LEU A 396 11.10 29.06 12.01
CA LEU A 396 11.61 29.51 10.70
C LEU A 396 12.74 30.54 10.79
N ALA A 397 12.85 31.31 11.88
CA ALA A 397 13.85 32.36 12.07
C ALA A 397 15.14 31.84 12.72
N ARG A 398 15.10 30.71 13.44
CA ARG A 398 16.29 30.05 14.03
C ARG A 398 17.12 29.28 13.00
N TYR A 399 16.57 29.03 11.81
CA TYR A 399 17.25 28.36 10.72
C TYR A 399 17.28 29.27 9.50
N ASP A 400 18.47 29.64 9.04
CA ASP A 400 18.67 30.48 7.86
C ASP A 400 18.17 29.75 6.59
N LEU A 401 16.90 29.99 6.23
CA LEU A 401 16.22 29.39 5.07
C LEU A 401 16.44 30.19 3.77
N GLY A 402 17.31 31.20 3.75
CA GLY A 402 17.70 31.92 2.53
C GLY A 402 16.59 32.71 1.84
N VAL A 403 15.48 33.02 2.55
CA VAL A 403 14.40 33.87 2.02
C VAL A 403 14.50 35.27 2.64
N ALA A 404 14.99 36.23 1.86
CA ALA A 404 15.09 37.63 2.29
C ALA A 404 13.70 38.28 2.33
N PHE A 405 13.23 38.62 3.52
CA PHE A 405 12.11 39.54 3.74
C PHE A 405 12.62 40.91 4.19
N PRO A 406 11.94 42.03 3.84
CA PRO A 406 12.42 43.37 4.14
C PRO A 406 12.50 43.62 5.65
N GLU A 407 13.65 44.15 6.09
CA GLU A 407 13.97 44.42 7.49
C GLU A 407 12.92 45.32 8.18
N GLN A 408 12.49 44.91 9.37
CA GLN A 408 11.96 45.79 10.40
C GLN A 408 12.79 45.65 11.68
N PRO A 409 12.95 46.74 12.46
CA PRO A 409 14.03 46.87 13.42
C PRO A 409 13.85 45.99 14.67
N ALA A 410 14.96 45.37 15.07
CA ALA A 410 15.10 44.48 16.20
C ALA A 410 14.66 45.10 17.54
N ARG A 411 13.93 44.31 18.34
CA ARG A 411 13.86 44.47 19.79
C ARG A 411 14.64 43.33 20.45
N THR A 412 15.73 43.69 21.12
CA THR A 412 16.58 42.80 21.91
C THR A 412 15.84 42.29 23.14
N LEU A 413 15.79 40.97 23.31
CA LEU A 413 15.58 40.30 24.59
C LEU A 413 16.91 39.71 25.05
N ALA A 414 17.48 40.32 26.09
CA ALA A 414 18.58 39.78 26.86
C ALA A 414 18.02 39.09 28.12
N ASP A 415 18.79 38.09 28.57
CA ASP A 415 18.79 37.43 29.89
C ASP A 415 17.74 36.37 30.22
N ALA A 416 18.23 35.12 30.28
CA ALA A 416 18.14 34.12 31.37
C ALA A 416 18.06 32.71 30.77
N GLY A 417 18.81 31.69 31.17
CA GLY A 417 19.76 31.49 32.26
C GLY A 417 20.06 29.99 32.28
N GLN A 418 21.35 29.64 32.41
CA GLN A 418 21.86 28.28 32.38
C GLN A 418 21.37 27.46 33.59
N GLY A 419 20.82 26.27 33.33
CA GLY A 419 20.55 25.23 34.33
C GLY A 419 20.92 23.86 33.76
N ALA A 420 21.91 23.21 34.38
CA ALA A 420 22.46 21.93 33.94
C ALA A 420 21.46 20.77 34.13
N ALA A 421 21.23 19.99 33.08
CA ALA A 421 20.42 18.77 33.10
C ALA A 421 21.25 17.58 33.59
N GLN A 422 20.68 16.79 34.51
CA GLN A 422 21.12 15.42 34.80
C GLN A 422 20.32 14.44 33.91
N PRO A 423 20.90 13.32 33.47
CA PRO A 423 20.23 12.39 32.56
C PRO A 423 19.10 11.65 33.29
N ALA A 424 17.88 11.78 32.78
CA ALA A 424 16.71 11.03 33.23
C ALA A 424 16.70 9.64 32.58
N GLN A 425 16.57 8.60 33.41
CA GLN A 425 16.36 7.22 32.95
C GLN A 425 14.98 7.09 32.29
N GLU A 426 14.97 6.56 31.08
CA GLU A 426 13.78 6.33 30.25
C GLU A 426 13.02 5.08 30.78
N SER A 427 11.99 5.30 31.61
CA SER A 427 11.11 4.23 32.12
C SER A 427 9.99 3.95 31.11
N ALA A 428 9.85 2.69 30.70
CA ALA A 428 8.68 2.18 29.99
C ALA A 428 7.38 2.49 30.77
N ILE A 429 6.25 2.58 30.05
CA ILE A 429 4.92 2.69 30.63
C ILE A 429 4.59 1.34 31.31
N GLU A 430 5.01 1.17 32.56
CA GLU A 430 4.53 0.07 33.38
C GLU A 430 3.05 0.32 33.77
N PRO A 431 2.18 -0.70 33.71
CA PRO A 431 0.82 -0.58 34.21
C PRO A 431 0.87 -0.44 35.73
N ALA A 432 0.83 0.80 36.21
CA ALA A 432 0.77 1.09 37.64
C ALA A 432 -0.52 0.48 38.23
N VAL A 433 -0.32 -0.42 39.18
CA VAL A 433 -1.33 -1.08 40.01
C VAL A 433 -2.34 -0.05 40.51
N ALA A 434 -3.63 -0.35 40.32
CA ALA A 434 -4.74 0.45 40.80
C ALA A 434 -4.63 0.71 42.31
N VAL A 435 -4.36 1.96 42.69
CA VAL A 435 -4.51 2.45 44.04
C VAL A 435 -5.13 3.85 43.99
N GLY A 436 -6.31 3.99 44.61
CA GLY A 436 -6.85 5.27 45.04
C GLY A 436 -8.23 5.63 44.52
N VAL A 437 -9.27 5.19 45.25
CA VAL A 437 -10.58 5.86 45.25
C VAL A 437 -10.36 7.30 45.74
N GLY A 438 -10.31 8.27 44.83
CA GLY A 438 -10.08 9.66 45.25
C GLY A 438 -9.90 10.65 44.11
N GLN A 439 -10.98 10.99 43.41
CA GLN A 439 -11.49 12.36 43.20
C GLN A 439 -12.70 12.28 42.25
N ARG A 440 -13.90 12.57 42.76
CA ARG A 440 -15.17 12.60 41.98
C ARG A 440 -15.36 13.96 41.26
N GLY A 441 -14.28 14.54 40.77
CA GLY A 441 -14.30 15.78 39.99
C GLY A 441 -13.96 15.50 38.53
N PRO A 442 -14.31 16.39 37.59
CA PRO A 442 -13.81 16.31 36.23
C PRO A 442 -12.28 16.36 36.23
N LYS A 443 -11.64 15.50 35.43
CA LYS A 443 -10.19 15.56 35.24
C LYS A 443 -9.89 16.59 34.17
N ILE A 444 -8.92 17.46 34.43
CA ILE A 444 -8.48 18.49 33.50
C ILE A 444 -7.04 18.15 33.11
N VAL A 445 -6.79 18.02 31.82
CA VAL A 445 -5.47 17.75 31.24
C VAL A 445 -5.26 18.66 30.02
N PRO A 446 -4.01 18.98 29.62
CA PRO A 446 -3.79 19.78 28.42
C PRO A 446 -4.22 19.03 27.16
N LEU A 447 -4.48 19.76 26.06
CA LEU A 447 -4.64 19.13 24.75
C LEU A 447 -3.29 18.59 24.26
N THR A 448 -3.30 17.42 23.63
CA THR A 448 -2.16 16.96 22.83
C THR A 448 -1.97 17.87 21.60
N ASP A 449 -0.78 17.92 21.01
CA ASP A 449 -0.51 18.76 19.83
C ASP A 449 -1.46 18.43 18.66
N ALA A 450 -1.79 17.15 18.45
CA ALA A 450 -2.77 16.71 17.47
C ALA A 450 -4.19 17.24 17.77
N GLN A 451 -4.59 17.23 19.05
CA GLN A 451 -5.88 17.80 19.46
C GLN A 451 -5.89 19.33 19.32
N GLN A 452 -4.78 20.02 19.61
CA GLN A 452 -4.67 21.47 19.41
C GLN A 452 -4.82 21.84 17.93
N GLN A 453 -4.21 21.06 17.02
CA GLN A 453 -4.39 21.23 15.58
C GLN A 453 -5.86 21.08 15.17
N LEU A 454 -6.52 20.00 15.60
CA LEU A 454 -7.94 19.76 15.26
C LEU A 454 -8.86 20.82 15.87
N TRP A 455 -8.61 21.25 17.11
CA TRP A 455 -9.33 22.35 17.73
C TRP A 455 -9.15 23.63 16.92
N PHE A 456 -7.92 24.00 16.54
CA PHE A 456 -7.65 25.17 15.72
C PHE A 456 -8.41 25.14 14.40
N LEU A 457 -8.37 24.01 13.69
CA LEU A 457 -9.09 23.84 12.43
C LEU A 457 -10.60 23.97 12.61
N SER A 458 -11.14 23.45 13.71
CA SER A 458 -12.57 23.59 14.04
C SER A 458 -13.01 25.04 14.26
N GLN A 459 -12.09 25.93 14.64
CA GLN A 459 -12.38 27.36 14.85
C GLN A 459 -12.39 28.16 13.54
N LEU A 460 -11.91 27.61 12.42
CA LEU A 460 -11.85 28.32 11.15
C LEU A 460 -13.23 28.45 10.49
N SER A 461 -14.04 27.41 10.54
CA SER A 461 -15.46 27.42 10.13
C SER A 461 -16.20 26.19 10.64
N GLU A 462 -17.55 26.23 10.61
CA GLU A 462 -18.37 25.06 10.93
C GLU A 462 -18.09 23.89 9.97
N GLU A 463 -17.90 24.17 8.68
CA GLU A 463 -17.57 23.15 7.67
C GLU A 463 -16.21 22.50 7.94
N ALA A 464 -15.22 23.27 8.40
CA ALA A 464 -13.93 22.74 8.79
C ALA A 464 -14.05 21.78 9.98
N SER A 465 -14.87 22.12 10.97
CA SER A 465 -15.18 21.24 12.11
C SER A 465 -15.90 19.95 11.66
N ILE A 466 -16.95 20.09 10.84
CA ILE A 466 -17.72 18.95 10.30
C ILE A 466 -16.85 18.00 9.49
N ALA A 467 -15.85 18.51 8.76
CA ALA A 467 -14.93 17.67 7.98
C ALA A 467 -14.15 16.64 8.82
N TYR A 468 -14.08 16.84 10.14
CA TYR A 468 -13.46 15.91 11.09
C TYR A 468 -14.47 15.07 11.87
N ASN A 469 -15.71 14.97 11.42
CA ASN A 469 -16.60 13.91 11.86
C ASN A 469 -16.18 12.58 11.20
N GLU A 470 -15.91 11.57 12.01
CA GLU A 470 -15.68 10.19 11.57
C GLU A 470 -16.92 9.35 11.89
N SER A 471 -17.40 8.56 10.92
CA SER A 471 -18.57 7.69 11.11
C SER A 471 -18.29 6.26 10.64
N VAL A 472 -18.80 5.29 11.40
CA VAL A 472 -18.88 3.88 11.01
C VAL A 472 -20.32 3.40 11.08
N SER A 473 -20.73 2.62 10.07
CA SER A 473 -22.06 2.02 9.97
C SER A 473 -21.96 0.50 9.97
N LEU A 474 -22.74 -0.18 10.82
CA LEU A 474 -22.82 -1.63 10.94
C LEU A 474 -24.20 -2.14 10.55
N TYR A 475 -24.27 -3.00 9.53
CA TYR A 475 -25.49 -3.72 9.22
C TYR A 475 -25.68 -4.89 10.20
N LEU A 476 -26.77 -4.85 10.95
CA LEU A 476 -27.15 -5.88 11.92
C LEU A 476 -28.34 -6.66 11.36
N SER A 477 -28.23 -7.99 11.35
CA SER A 477 -29.27 -8.90 10.88
C SER A 477 -29.63 -9.91 11.97
N GLY A 478 -30.93 -10.11 12.18
CA GLY A 478 -31.49 -11.00 13.19
C GLY A 478 -32.13 -10.26 14.36
N ALA A 479 -32.51 -11.02 15.39
CA ALA A 479 -33.10 -10.48 16.61
C ALA A 479 -32.10 -9.57 17.34
N LEU A 480 -32.53 -8.36 17.69
CA LEU A 480 -31.72 -7.35 18.36
C LEU A 480 -32.39 -6.93 19.68
N ASP A 481 -31.75 -7.21 20.80
CA ASP A 481 -32.13 -6.67 22.11
C ASP A 481 -31.69 -5.20 22.24
N LEU A 482 -32.66 -4.28 22.14
CA LEU A 482 -32.40 -2.83 22.21
C LEU A 482 -31.92 -2.37 23.59
N SER A 483 -32.39 -3.01 24.67
CA SER A 483 -31.98 -2.64 26.03
C SER A 483 -30.54 -3.07 26.27
N ALA A 484 -30.18 -4.28 25.85
CA ALA A 484 -28.80 -4.75 25.93
C ALA A 484 -27.84 -3.88 25.10
N LEU A 485 -28.27 -3.42 23.92
CA LEU A 485 -27.47 -2.53 23.07
C LEU A 485 -27.28 -1.14 23.71
N GLN A 486 -28.33 -0.54 24.25
CA GLN A 486 -28.23 0.74 24.98
C GLN A 486 -27.29 0.62 26.20
N HIS A 487 -27.38 -0.48 26.97
CA HIS A 487 -26.47 -0.73 28.08
C HIS A 487 -25.03 -0.91 27.62
N ALA A 488 -24.80 -1.63 26.52
CA ALA A 488 -23.46 -1.84 25.98
C ALA A 488 -22.82 -0.52 25.50
N ILE A 489 -23.59 0.34 24.83
CA ILE A 489 -23.11 1.67 24.40
C ILE A 489 -22.78 2.55 25.60
N GLN A 490 -23.63 2.57 26.63
CA GLN A 490 -23.35 3.35 27.84
C GLN A 490 -22.09 2.83 28.55
N ALA A 491 -21.91 1.50 28.62
CA ALA A 491 -20.74 0.90 29.21
C ALA A 491 -19.43 1.25 28.45
N LEU A 492 -19.48 1.42 27.12
CA LEU A 492 -18.32 1.94 26.36
C LEU A 492 -17.96 3.36 26.78
N VAL A 493 -18.95 4.25 26.89
CA VAL A 493 -18.76 5.66 27.27
C VAL A 493 -18.21 5.77 28.68
N ASP A 494 -18.72 4.95 29.61
CA ASP A 494 -18.24 4.91 30.98
C ASP A 494 -16.80 4.38 31.05
N ARG A 495 -16.47 3.39 30.21
CA ARG A 495 -15.17 2.72 30.18
C ARG A 495 -14.05 3.59 29.60
N HIS A 496 -14.32 4.39 28.57
CA HIS A 496 -13.31 5.17 27.86
C HIS A 496 -13.40 6.66 28.20
N GLU A 497 -12.36 7.20 28.86
CA GLU A 497 -12.29 8.64 29.19
C GLU A 497 -12.47 9.53 27.95
N ALA A 498 -11.92 9.11 26.81
CA ALA A 498 -11.96 9.86 25.56
C ALA A 498 -13.38 10.20 25.08
N LEU A 499 -14.33 9.29 25.28
CA LEU A 499 -15.73 9.47 24.88
C LEU A 499 -16.47 10.49 25.75
N ARG A 500 -15.87 10.93 26.85
CA ARG A 500 -16.41 11.90 27.82
C ARG A 500 -15.64 13.22 27.84
N ILE A 501 -14.81 13.45 26.82
CA ILE A 501 -14.02 14.68 26.70
C ILE A 501 -14.89 15.81 26.14
N VAL A 502 -14.74 16.98 26.74
CA VAL A 502 -15.09 18.28 26.16
C VAL A 502 -13.85 19.18 26.17
N ILE A 503 -13.78 20.11 25.23
CA ILE A 503 -12.64 21.00 25.03
C ILE A 503 -13.01 22.40 25.50
N ASP A 504 -12.16 23.02 26.29
CA ASP A 504 -12.32 24.43 26.65
C ASP A 504 -12.49 25.31 25.39
N PRO A 505 -13.42 26.29 25.37
CA PRO A 505 -13.57 27.24 24.27
C PRO A 505 -12.29 27.99 23.87
N MET A 506 -11.28 28.07 24.74
CA MET A 506 -9.97 28.66 24.42
C MET A 506 -8.91 27.63 23.99
N GLY A 507 -9.26 26.35 23.91
CA GLY A 507 -8.38 25.26 23.45
C GLY A 507 -7.19 25.01 24.35
N GLN A 508 -7.26 25.42 25.63
CA GLN A 508 -6.13 25.30 26.55
C GLN A 508 -6.10 23.93 27.21
N GLU A 509 -7.28 23.45 27.61
CA GLU A 509 -7.45 22.26 28.40
C GLU A 509 -8.62 21.42 27.86
N GLN A 510 -8.54 20.12 28.11
CA GLN A 510 -9.62 19.18 27.87
C GLN A 510 -10.11 18.65 29.20
N GLN A 511 -11.42 18.61 29.34
CA GLN A 511 -12.11 18.17 30.54
C GLN A 511 -12.74 16.81 30.29
N ILE A 512 -12.36 15.82 31.11
CA ILE A 512 -12.97 14.50 31.11
C ILE A 512 -14.13 14.52 32.11
N LEU A 513 -15.36 14.43 31.60
CA LEU A 513 -16.56 14.43 32.43
C LEU A 513 -16.64 13.13 33.24
N PRO A 514 -17.02 13.19 34.54
CA PRO A 514 -17.08 12.01 35.40
C PRO A 514 -18.14 10.98 34.96
N ALA A 515 -19.19 11.45 34.28
CA ALA A 515 -20.21 10.64 33.64
C ALA A 515 -20.81 11.42 32.46
N LEU A 516 -21.31 10.71 31.46
CA LEU A 516 -21.99 11.28 30.29
C LEU A 516 -23.02 10.27 29.78
N ASP A 517 -24.29 10.65 29.78
CA ASP A 517 -25.36 9.79 29.30
C ASP A 517 -25.46 9.89 27.77
N ILE A 518 -25.35 8.75 27.08
CA ILE A 518 -25.51 8.67 25.62
C ILE A 518 -26.84 8.02 25.27
N GLN A 519 -27.57 8.68 24.37
CA GLN A 519 -28.84 8.18 23.84
C GLN A 519 -28.61 7.29 22.62
N LEU A 520 -29.40 6.21 22.49
CA LEU A 520 -29.54 5.41 21.27
C LEU A 520 -30.93 5.68 20.63
N PRO A 521 -31.11 6.79 19.91
CA PRO A 521 -32.33 7.03 19.14
C PRO A 521 -32.55 5.93 18.09
N LEU A 522 -33.77 5.42 18.04
CA LEU A 522 -34.23 4.50 17.00
C LEU A 522 -35.02 5.28 15.94
N VAL A 523 -34.54 5.26 14.70
CA VAL A 523 -35.18 5.85 13.53
C VAL A 523 -35.78 4.73 12.68
N ASP A 524 -37.11 4.68 12.56
CA ASP A 524 -37.78 3.65 11.77
C ASP A 524 -37.84 4.05 10.28
N LEU A 525 -37.01 3.40 9.46
CA LEU A 525 -36.98 3.51 8.01
C LEU A 525 -37.51 2.23 7.31
N SER A 526 -38.25 1.38 8.02
CA SER A 526 -38.78 0.14 7.45
C SER A 526 -39.99 0.37 6.55
N ASN A 527 -40.72 1.47 6.74
CA ASN A 527 -41.95 1.79 5.99
C ASN A 527 -41.72 2.90 4.93
N GLN A 528 -40.71 2.72 4.05
CA GLN A 528 -40.33 3.74 3.07
C GLN A 528 -40.88 3.47 1.65
N ASN A 529 -41.92 2.65 1.49
CA ASN A 529 -42.57 2.37 0.19
C ASN A 529 -41.58 2.03 -0.96
N GLY A 530 -40.51 1.27 -0.67
CA GLY A 530 -39.47 0.91 -1.65
C GLY A 530 -38.35 1.95 -1.84
N GLN A 531 -38.41 3.10 -1.17
CA GLN A 531 -37.38 4.16 -1.21
C GLN A 531 -36.40 4.12 -0.04
N GLN A 532 -36.32 2.98 0.66
CA GLN A 532 -35.47 2.84 1.84
C GLN A 532 -33.99 3.18 1.59
N PRO A 533 -33.33 2.70 0.52
CA PRO A 533 -31.92 3.02 0.29
C PRO A 533 -31.65 4.54 0.21
N ILE A 534 -32.54 5.28 -0.47
CA ILE A 534 -32.46 6.73 -0.60
C ILE A 534 -32.69 7.42 0.75
N ALA A 535 -33.63 6.91 1.55
CA ALA A 535 -33.89 7.43 2.90
C ALA A 535 -32.68 7.22 3.83
N VAL A 536 -32.01 6.06 3.73
CA VAL A 536 -30.79 5.76 4.47
C VAL A 536 -29.65 6.68 4.05
N GLU A 537 -29.39 6.82 2.74
CA GLU A 537 -28.33 7.69 2.22
C GLU A 537 -28.53 9.16 2.64
N ARG A 538 -29.76 9.69 2.52
CA ARG A 538 -30.10 11.05 2.99
C ARG A 538 -29.89 11.22 4.49
N TRP A 539 -30.23 10.19 5.27
CA TRP A 539 -30.05 10.23 6.71
C TRP A 539 -28.55 10.24 7.06
N LEU A 540 -27.75 9.38 6.40
CA LEU A 540 -26.30 9.31 6.60
C LEU A 540 -25.62 10.64 6.22
N GLU A 541 -26.01 11.25 5.10
CA GLU A 541 -25.49 12.57 4.71
C GLU A 541 -25.87 13.66 5.72
N ALA A 542 -27.10 13.63 6.25
CA ALA A 542 -27.52 14.58 7.27
C ALA A 542 -26.74 14.40 8.58
N GLU A 543 -26.52 13.16 9.02
CA GLU A 543 -25.76 12.87 10.25
C GLU A 543 -24.27 13.21 10.08
N SER A 544 -23.66 12.93 8.94
CA SER A 544 -22.24 13.27 8.70
C SER A 544 -22.01 14.78 8.73
N ARG A 545 -23.00 15.56 8.29
CA ARG A 545 -22.96 17.04 8.29
C ARG A 545 -23.35 17.67 9.63
N ARG A 546 -23.66 16.86 10.65
CA ARG A 546 -24.13 17.37 11.93
C ARG A 546 -22.97 17.79 12.83
N LEU A 547 -22.87 19.10 13.08
CA LEU A 547 -21.84 19.71 13.90
C LEU A 547 -21.76 19.09 15.31
N MET A 548 -20.53 18.92 15.81
CA MET A 548 -20.22 18.61 17.21
C MET A 548 -19.65 19.86 17.88
N ASP A 549 -20.35 20.38 18.88
CA ASP A 549 -19.85 21.47 19.70
C ASP A 549 -18.77 20.93 20.65
N LEU A 550 -17.50 21.21 20.33
CA LEU A 550 -16.34 20.72 21.09
C LEU A 550 -16.39 21.10 22.57
N ALA A 551 -17.03 22.23 22.92
CA ALA A 551 -17.10 22.72 24.29
C ALA A 551 -18.26 22.13 25.11
N LYS A 552 -19.33 21.68 24.43
CA LYS A 552 -20.51 21.13 25.13
C LYS A 552 -20.58 19.61 25.09
N GLY A 553 -20.05 18.99 24.02
CA GLY A 553 -20.27 17.58 23.76
C GLY A 553 -21.76 17.22 23.58
N PRO A 554 -22.10 15.91 23.54
CA PRO A 554 -21.16 14.79 23.43
C PRO A 554 -20.43 14.79 22.08
N LEU A 555 -19.15 14.39 22.08
CA LEU A 555 -18.32 14.26 20.88
C LEU A 555 -18.37 12.86 20.25
N PHE A 556 -19.29 12.03 20.74
CA PHE A 556 -19.61 10.70 20.25
C PHE A 556 -21.13 10.52 20.27
N ARG A 557 -21.68 9.94 19.20
CA ARG A 557 -23.11 9.73 19.00
C ARG A 557 -23.33 8.37 18.38
N VAL A 558 -24.47 7.78 18.71
CA VAL A 558 -24.91 6.52 18.12
C VAL A 558 -26.36 6.64 17.72
N ASN A 559 -26.72 6.09 16.57
CA ASN A 559 -28.10 6.04 16.08
C ASN A 559 -28.39 4.63 15.55
N LEU A 560 -29.61 4.16 15.76
CA LEU A 560 -30.06 2.89 15.21
C LEU A 560 -31.15 3.15 14.17
N LEU A 561 -30.92 2.74 12.93
CA LEU A 561 -31.90 2.82 11.85
C LEU A 561 -32.52 1.44 11.68
N LYS A 562 -33.83 1.33 11.84
CA LYS A 562 -34.55 0.09 11.55
C LYS A 562 -34.93 0.04 10.08
N LEU A 563 -34.45 -0.98 9.38
CA LEU A 563 -34.68 -1.20 7.95
C LEU A 563 -35.76 -2.26 7.71
N ALA A 564 -35.84 -3.28 8.56
CA ALA A 564 -36.90 -4.28 8.53
C ALA A 564 -37.10 -4.83 9.95
N PRO A 565 -38.05 -5.75 10.21
CA PRO A 565 -38.25 -6.32 11.55
C PRO A 565 -36.98 -6.86 12.22
N GLU A 566 -36.06 -7.42 11.43
CA GLU A 566 -34.78 -7.98 11.90
C GLU A 566 -33.57 -7.44 11.10
N GLN A 567 -33.69 -6.24 10.55
CA GLN A 567 -32.60 -5.59 9.83
C GLN A 567 -32.42 -4.17 10.36
N PHE A 568 -31.22 -3.86 10.81
CA PHE A 568 -30.89 -2.56 11.38
C PHE A 568 -29.55 -2.07 10.82
N LEU A 569 -29.37 -0.75 10.83
CA LEU A 569 -28.10 -0.10 10.58
C LEU A 569 -27.73 0.71 11.83
N LEU A 570 -26.69 0.28 12.54
CA LEU A 570 -26.14 1.01 13.67
C LEU A 570 -25.09 1.99 13.15
N VAL A 571 -25.26 3.29 13.41
CA VAL A 571 -24.34 4.34 12.97
C VAL A 571 -23.69 4.97 14.19
N MET A 572 -22.37 4.89 14.26
CA MET A 572 -21.54 5.48 15.30
C MET A 572 -20.75 6.64 14.69
N THR A 573 -20.91 7.85 15.21
CA THR A 573 -20.26 9.07 14.71
C THR A 573 -19.53 9.76 15.85
N ALA A 574 -18.27 10.13 15.65
CA ALA A 574 -17.45 10.84 16.62
C ALA A 574 -16.67 11.97 15.98
N HIS A 575 -16.25 12.98 16.75
CA HIS A 575 -15.28 13.95 16.26
C HIS A 575 -13.87 13.36 16.38
N HIS A 576 -13.05 13.52 15.34
CA HIS A 576 -11.68 12.96 15.25
C HIS A 576 -10.74 13.47 16.36
N ILE A 577 -11.14 14.50 17.11
CA ILE A 577 -10.40 15.01 18.27
C ILE A 577 -10.41 14.05 19.49
N ILE A 578 -11.35 13.11 19.52
CA ILE A 578 -11.47 12.10 20.60
C ILE A 578 -11.35 10.66 20.10
N ILE A 579 -11.23 10.44 18.78
CA ILE A 579 -11.19 9.13 18.18
C ILE A 579 -10.24 9.10 16.99
N ASP A 580 -9.74 7.92 16.66
CA ASP A 580 -9.08 7.60 15.40
C ASP A 580 -9.56 6.23 14.88
N GLY A 581 -9.08 5.82 13.70
CA GLY A 581 -9.48 4.56 13.09
C GLY A 581 -9.17 3.31 13.95
N LEU A 582 -8.07 3.32 14.71
CA LEU A 582 -7.74 2.20 15.61
C LEU A 582 -8.70 2.17 16.81
N SER A 583 -8.97 3.33 17.41
CA SER A 583 -9.91 3.51 18.50
C SER A 583 -11.31 3.04 18.10
N MET A 584 -11.75 3.36 16.88
CA MET A 584 -13.03 2.88 16.36
C MET A 584 -13.08 1.34 16.29
N SER A 585 -12.00 0.69 15.85
CA SER A 585 -11.92 -0.78 15.86
C SER A 585 -12.01 -1.38 17.26
N VAL A 586 -11.40 -0.74 18.26
CA VAL A 586 -11.49 -1.13 19.68
C VAL A 586 -12.92 -0.99 20.17
N LEU A 587 -13.58 0.14 19.90
CA LEU A 587 -14.97 0.36 20.31
C LEU A 587 -15.91 -0.68 19.69
N LEU A 588 -15.74 -1.03 18.41
CA LEU A 588 -16.55 -2.05 17.75
C LEU A 588 -16.36 -3.44 18.36
N HIS A 589 -15.12 -3.83 18.64
CA HIS A 589 -14.81 -5.10 19.29
C HIS A 589 -15.40 -5.18 20.70
N GLU A 590 -15.18 -4.13 21.51
CA GLU A 590 -15.71 -4.07 22.87
C GLU A 590 -17.24 -3.97 22.91
N LEU A 591 -17.87 -3.28 21.94
CA LEU A 591 -19.33 -3.24 21.79
C LEU A 591 -19.91 -4.65 21.67
N GLY A 592 -19.29 -5.50 20.84
CA GLY A 592 -19.72 -6.89 20.64
C GLY A 592 -19.64 -7.71 21.93
N GLU A 593 -18.56 -7.56 22.70
CA GLU A 593 -18.38 -8.24 23.99
C GLU A 593 -19.35 -7.73 25.05
N LEU A 594 -19.50 -6.41 25.19
CA LEU A 594 -20.43 -5.78 26.14
C LEU A 594 -21.88 -6.13 25.83
N TYR A 595 -22.26 -6.11 24.54
CA TYR A 595 -23.58 -6.53 24.09
C TYR A 595 -23.84 -8.00 24.41
N SER A 596 -22.92 -8.89 24.03
CA SER A 596 -23.04 -10.33 24.27
C SER A 596 -23.10 -10.64 25.77
N ALA A 597 -22.33 -9.93 26.59
CA ALA A 597 -22.35 -10.07 28.03
C ALA A 597 -23.69 -9.64 28.64
N SER A 598 -24.23 -8.52 28.17
CA SER A 598 -25.52 -7.97 28.59
C SER A 598 -26.68 -8.91 28.22
N VAL A 599 -26.71 -9.45 26.99
CA VAL A 599 -27.72 -10.43 26.57
C VAL A 599 -27.63 -11.72 27.38
N ALA A 600 -26.43 -12.25 27.57
CA ALA A 600 -26.22 -13.50 28.31
C ALA A 600 -26.22 -13.33 29.84
N GLN A 601 -26.40 -12.10 30.34
CA GLN A 601 -26.35 -11.77 31.77
C GLN A 601 -25.08 -12.31 32.46
N ARG A 602 -23.94 -12.20 31.77
CA ARG A 602 -22.64 -12.64 32.26
C ARG A 602 -21.72 -11.46 32.56
N ALA A 603 -20.67 -11.72 33.33
CA ALA A 603 -19.61 -10.74 33.51
C ALA A 603 -18.91 -10.43 32.18
N VAL A 604 -18.52 -9.16 32.01
CA VAL A 604 -17.75 -8.66 30.88
C VAL A 604 -16.31 -9.16 31.00
N ASN A 605 -15.77 -9.75 29.95
CA ASN A 605 -14.38 -10.21 29.91
C ASN A 605 -13.54 -9.26 29.05
N LEU A 606 -13.26 -8.07 29.58
CA LEU A 606 -12.39 -7.09 28.94
C LEU A 606 -11.27 -6.69 29.90
N PRO A 607 -10.04 -6.44 29.39
CA PRO A 607 -8.95 -5.93 30.22
C PRO A 607 -9.30 -4.54 30.79
N ALA A 608 -8.52 -4.01 31.72
CA ALA A 608 -8.69 -2.63 32.15
C ALA A 608 -8.45 -1.67 30.95
N ALA A 609 -9.34 -0.71 30.74
CA ALA A 609 -9.14 0.31 29.71
C ALA A 609 -8.01 1.26 30.14
N PRO A 610 -7.00 1.52 29.29
CA PRO A 610 -6.02 2.56 29.55
C PRO A 610 -6.71 3.93 29.68
N LEU A 611 -6.23 4.75 30.61
CA LEU A 611 -6.79 6.09 30.82
C LEU A 611 -6.13 7.08 29.86
N PHE A 612 -6.93 7.78 29.06
CA PHE A 612 -6.40 8.80 28.14
C PHE A 612 -5.65 9.91 28.88
N SER A 613 -6.11 10.28 30.08
CA SER A 613 -5.40 11.23 30.96
C SER A 613 -3.97 10.78 31.32
N GLN A 614 -3.73 9.49 31.50
CA GLN A 614 -2.38 8.96 31.76
C GLN A 614 -1.49 9.08 30.53
N TYR A 615 -2.05 8.81 29.34
CA TYR A 615 -1.34 8.99 28.07
C TYR A 615 -0.93 10.45 27.85
N VAL A 616 -1.84 11.41 28.09
CA VAL A 616 -1.53 12.84 27.96
C VAL A 616 -0.38 13.25 28.88
N ASN A 617 -0.42 12.82 30.15
CA ASN A 617 0.64 13.13 31.11
C ASN A 617 2.00 12.52 30.70
N TRP A 618 2.00 11.26 30.24
CA TRP A 618 3.20 10.63 29.73
C TRP A 618 3.73 11.36 28.49
N LEU A 619 2.86 11.73 27.55
CA LEU A 619 3.23 12.41 26.32
C LEU A 619 3.90 13.76 26.61
N SER A 620 3.35 14.54 27.56
CA SER A 620 3.95 15.81 27.97
C SER A 620 5.37 15.65 28.50
N ALA A 621 5.65 14.58 29.25
CA ALA A 621 7.01 14.27 29.71
C ALA A 621 7.90 13.77 28.55
N HIS A 622 7.36 12.93 27.67
CA HIS A 622 8.08 12.34 26.55
C HIS A 622 8.50 13.38 25.50
N LEU A 623 7.68 14.40 25.26
CA LEU A 623 8.00 15.52 24.35
C LEU A 623 9.24 16.32 24.79
N GLN A 624 9.65 16.22 26.05
CA GLN A 624 10.85 16.87 26.60
C GLN A 624 12.10 15.98 26.58
N SER A 625 12.02 14.79 25.97
CA SER A 625 13.13 13.83 25.94
C SER A 625 14.17 14.13 24.87
N ASP A 626 15.42 13.70 25.11
CA ASP A 626 16.51 13.78 24.12
C ASP A 626 16.18 13.01 22.82
N ALA A 627 15.40 11.93 22.94
CA ALA A 627 14.91 11.17 21.79
C ALA A 627 14.00 12.03 20.89
N MET A 628 13.11 12.83 21.49
CA MET A 628 12.24 13.74 20.75
C MET A 628 13.05 14.87 20.09
N VAL A 629 14.04 15.43 20.79
CA VAL A 629 14.97 16.44 20.21
C VAL A 629 15.70 15.88 18.99
N THR A 630 16.09 14.61 19.04
CA THR A 630 16.74 13.93 17.90
C THR A 630 15.79 13.78 16.71
N GLN A 631 14.52 13.39 16.95
CA GLN A 631 13.51 13.29 15.89
C GLN A 631 13.17 14.66 15.29
N GLU A 632 13.05 15.70 16.13
CA GLU A 632 12.83 17.07 15.68
C GLU A 632 13.97 17.55 14.79
N SER A 633 15.22 17.34 15.22
CA SER A 633 16.41 17.72 14.46
C SER A 633 16.46 17.02 13.10
N TYR A 634 16.08 15.73 13.04
CA TYR A 634 15.98 15.01 11.78
C TYR A 634 14.99 15.69 10.82
N TRP A 635 13.77 16.00 11.27
CA TRP A 635 12.76 16.62 10.41
C TRP A 635 13.13 18.03 9.98
N LEU A 636 13.72 18.82 10.87
CA LEU A 636 14.21 20.16 10.53
C LEU A 636 15.28 20.13 9.44
N GLU A 637 16.19 19.15 9.49
CA GLU A 637 17.19 18.96 8.43
C GLU A 637 16.55 18.43 7.13
N GLN A 638 15.62 17.47 7.19
CA GLN A 638 14.93 16.95 6.00
C GLN A 638 14.07 18.02 5.30
N LEU A 639 13.43 18.90 6.08
CA LEU A 639 12.51 19.91 5.58
C LEU A 639 13.18 21.26 5.33
N LYS A 640 14.52 21.30 5.38
CA LYS A 640 15.31 22.50 5.15
C LYS A 640 15.26 22.92 3.69
N GLY A 641 15.07 24.22 3.46
CA GLY A 641 15.08 24.83 2.12
C GLY A 641 13.72 24.81 1.44
N ALA A 642 13.72 24.96 0.11
CA ALA A 642 12.50 25.01 -0.68
C ALA A 642 11.92 23.60 -0.87
N LEU A 643 10.75 23.35 -0.28
CA LEU A 643 10.03 22.09 -0.45
C LEU A 643 9.33 22.06 -1.82
N PRO A 644 9.38 20.94 -2.55
CA PRO A 644 8.68 20.81 -3.83
C PRO A 644 7.16 20.87 -3.61
N VAL A 645 6.50 21.76 -4.34
CA VAL A 645 5.03 21.77 -4.42
C VAL A 645 4.60 20.81 -5.52
N LEU A 646 3.84 19.79 -5.16
CA LEU A 646 3.33 18.82 -6.13
C LEU A 646 2.24 19.45 -7.00
N GLU A 647 2.56 19.75 -8.25
CA GLU A 647 1.61 20.25 -9.25
C GLU A 647 0.87 19.10 -9.93
N LEU A 648 -0.16 18.59 -9.24
CA LEU A 648 -1.09 17.63 -9.85
C LEU A 648 -1.96 18.33 -10.90
N PRO A 649 -2.27 17.69 -12.05
CA PRO A 649 -3.22 18.23 -13.01
C PRO A 649 -4.62 18.19 -12.39
N LEU A 650 -5.12 19.35 -11.97
CA LEU A 650 -6.44 19.48 -11.34
C LEU A 650 -7.51 19.76 -12.40
N ASP A 651 -8.69 19.14 -12.26
CA ASP A 651 -9.86 19.40 -13.12
C ASP A 651 -10.35 20.86 -13.03
N ARG A 652 -10.02 21.56 -11.93
CA ARG A 652 -10.37 22.95 -11.65
C ARG A 652 -9.19 23.69 -11.02
N GLN A 653 -9.15 25.01 -11.18
CA GLN A 653 -8.16 25.85 -10.51
C GLN A 653 -8.25 25.69 -9.00
N ARG A 654 -7.10 25.48 -8.33
CA ARG A 654 -7.03 25.41 -6.86
C ARG A 654 -7.50 26.74 -6.26
N PRO A 655 -8.56 26.75 -5.43
CA PRO A 655 -9.02 27.98 -4.80
C PRO A 655 -8.01 28.49 -3.76
N PRO A 656 -7.97 29.81 -3.48
CA PRO A 656 -7.05 30.39 -2.48
C PRO A 656 -7.44 30.04 -1.04
N LEU A 657 -8.70 29.69 -0.81
CA LEU A 657 -9.22 29.17 0.45
C LEU A 657 -9.65 27.73 0.23
N GLN A 658 -9.23 26.84 1.14
CA GLN A 658 -9.66 25.45 1.13
C GLN A 658 -11.18 25.38 1.27
N SER A 659 -11.84 24.67 0.35
CA SER A 659 -13.24 24.28 0.52
C SER A 659 -13.32 22.85 1.03
N TYR A 660 -14.30 22.59 1.89
CA TYR A 660 -14.63 21.24 2.38
C TYR A 660 -15.78 20.62 1.57
N ALA A 661 -16.03 21.17 0.37
CA ALA A 661 -17.06 20.68 -0.53
C ALA A 661 -16.57 19.40 -1.23
N GLY A 662 -16.99 18.25 -0.71
CA GLY A 662 -16.80 16.93 -1.32
C GLY A 662 -18.11 16.15 -1.35
N ALA A 663 -18.16 15.09 -2.18
CA ALA A 663 -19.26 14.14 -2.12
C ALA A 663 -19.10 13.26 -0.87
N VAL A 664 -20.18 13.08 -0.11
CA VAL A 664 -20.23 12.04 0.93
C VAL A 664 -20.34 10.71 0.19
N THR A 665 -19.36 9.82 0.39
CA THR A 665 -19.40 8.47 -0.16
C THR A 665 -19.64 7.54 1.01
N THR A 666 -20.79 6.86 1.02
CA THR A 666 -21.20 5.91 2.08
C THR A 666 -20.94 4.47 1.69
#